data_AF-A0A8C5BS92-F1
#
_entry.id   AF-A0A8C5BS92-F1
#
_cell.length_a   1.000
_cell.length_b   1.000
_cell.length_c   1.000
_cell.angle_alpha   90.00
_cell.angle_beta   90.00
_cell.angle_gamma   90.00
#
_symmetry.space_group_name_H-M   'P 1'
#
loop_
_entity.id
_entity.type
_entity.pdbx_description
1 polymer ?
#
loop_
_entity_poly.entity_id
_entity_poly.type
_entity_poly.pdbx_seq_one_letter_code
_entity_poly.pdbx_strand_id
1 'polypeptide(L)'
;MEGLYHDISRIVYYTEYDRHLGAVSSGKTMATAYLEPSLNRALLADAKSRLSAGVSERAIAGASVERVLKVFHHFESNTDVHSSWSSNIRYGDATDVRGIIQKILDIHKVRWTACFGLRLTNSQSADEVHWLHPDLGVSHVRENYEQPQPQEEWRYELRIRYLPKGFLQQFTEDKTTLNYFYQQVKNDYMTEKGDQVDQDVALKLGCLEIRRFFREMRGNALDKKSNYELLEKDVGLRRFFPKNLLDSVKAKTLRKLIQQTFKQVANLNDEQSIMKFLEILSPVYRYDKECFKCALGLSWVIQVELAIGPEEGISYLTDKGSTPTHLANFTQVQSIQYSAMEEKDRKGMLQVNVAGAAEPLTVTTASLTMAENMADLIDGYCRLVSMETHSFIVRVQKGEQQLSNSEKKLEAVKSGVRTISVSETDDYAEIVDEEDTYTMPSTRDYEIQRDRIELGRCIGEGQFGDVHQGSTTDDPNLSVAIKTCKNCTSDSVREKFLQEALTMRQFDHPNIVKLIGVITENPVWIIMELCTLGELRSFLQVRKYSLDLASLILFSYQLSTALAYLESKRFVHRDIAARNVLVSSMDCVMLGDFGLSRYMEDSSYYKASKGKLPIKWMAPESINFRRFTSASDVWMFGVCMWEILMYGIKPFQGVKNNDVIGRIENGERLAMPPQCPPTLYSLMTKCWSYDPSKRPRFTELKTQLSTILEEEKQQMEERQRMEMRRQVNVSWDSGGSEDAPPKPSRPGYPSPRSSEGFFTSPQHNHYPVTHTRLHFSAGRLCVCVCVYVFQEGGCGGHVLMEERLMMQQQQMEDDQRWLEQEEGMMVRHTRRHTGTHTRTHAQTQRHTHAQEHLQPQEISPPPTADLDRSNDRVYENVTGLVKAVIEMSYRIQPAAPEEYVAMVKEVGLALRTLLATVDETIPELPASTHREIEMAQKLLNSDLSELIGKLKLAQQYVMTSLQKEYKKQMLTAAHALAVDAKNLLDVIDQSRLKMISQARPH
;
A
#
# COMPACT_ATOMS: atom_id res chain seq x y z
N MET A 1 1.65 -13.13 -34.54
CA MET A 1 1.49 -12.92 -33.08
C MET A 1 0.37 -11.94 -32.71
N GLU A 2 -0.07 -11.03 -33.59
CA GLU A 2 -1.15 -10.07 -33.24
C GLU A 2 -2.48 -10.74 -32.89
N GLY A 3 -2.89 -11.84 -33.54
CA GLY A 3 -4.16 -12.52 -33.21
C GLY A 3 -4.22 -13.12 -31.79
N LEU A 4 -3.18 -13.86 -31.38
CA LEU A 4 -3.11 -14.44 -30.03
C LEU A 4 -2.87 -13.37 -28.95
N TYR A 5 -2.12 -12.30 -29.26
CA TYR A 5 -2.01 -11.13 -28.37
C TYR A 5 -3.35 -10.40 -28.25
N HIS A 6 -4.10 -10.26 -29.34
CA HIS A 6 -5.37 -9.52 -29.30
C HIS A 6 -6.45 -10.28 -28.52
N ASP A 7 -6.47 -11.62 -28.59
CA ASP A 7 -7.41 -12.45 -27.83
C ASP A 7 -7.04 -12.57 -26.34
N ILE A 8 -5.75 -12.68 -26.00
CA ILE A 8 -5.28 -12.67 -24.59
C ILE A 8 -5.43 -11.27 -23.98
N SER A 9 -5.16 -10.20 -24.72
CA SER A 9 -5.33 -8.81 -24.23
C SER A 9 -6.80 -8.40 -24.07
N ARG A 10 -7.74 -8.96 -24.86
CA ARG A 10 -9.19 -8.76 -24.66
C ARG A 10 -9.70 -9.44 -23.39
N ILE A 11 -9.04 -10.51 -22.98
CA ILE A 11 -9.38 -11.30 -21.79
C ILE A 11 -8.88 -10.63 -20.49
N VAL A 12 -7.73 -9.95 -20.52
CA VAL A 12 -7.19 -9.15 -19.39
C VAL A 12 -8.11 -7.97 -19.02
N TYR A 13 -8.89 -7.49 -19.99
CA TYR A 13 -9.76 -6.31 -19.85
C TYR A 13 -10.93 -6.47 -18.84
N TYR A 14 -11.33 -7.69 -18.47
CA TYR A 14 -12.46 -7.94 -17.55
C TYR A 14 -12.06 -8.38 -16.13
N THR A 15 -10.82 -8.80 -15.91
CA THR A 15 -10.30 -9.20 -14.59
C THR A 15 -9.73 -8.01 -13.80
N GLU A 16 -9.31 -6.94 -14.48
CA GLU A 16 -8.71 -5.76 -13.83
C GLU A 16 -9.72 -4.76 -13.23
N TYR A 17 -11.01 -4.93 -13.50
CA TYR A 17 -12.06 -3.98 -13.06
C TYR A 17 -12.39 -4.00 -11.56
N ASP A 18 -11.91 -4.95 -10.74
CA ASP A 18 -12.34 -5.09 -9.33
C ASP A 18 -11.21 -5.06 -8.26
N ARG A 19 -9.96 -4.79 -8.65
CA ARG A 19 -8.82 -4.83 -7.70
C ARG A 19 -8.47 -3.51 -7.00
N HIS A 20 -9.20 -2.43 -7.30
CA HIS A 20 -8.81 -1.06 -6.90
C HIS A 20 -9.75 -0.41 -5.86
N LEU A 21 -10.11 -1.15 -4.79
CA LEU A 21 -10.77 -0.60 -3.60
C LEU A 21 -9.90 -0.78 -2.35
N GLY A 22 -8.74 -0.11 -2.30
CA GLY A 22 -7.81 -0.26 -1.17
C GLY A 22 -6.75 0.83 -1.00
N ALA A 23 -7.02 2.10 -1.38
CA ALA A 23 -6.03 3.17 -1.22
C ALA A 23 -6.64 4.58 -0.97
N VAL A 24 -7.15 4.84 0.24
CA VAL A 24 -7.48 6.16 0.81
C VAL A 24 -7.32 5.98 2.34
N SER A 25 -6.72 6.82 3.19
CA SER A 25 -6.82 8.27 3.41
C SER A 25 -5.60 8.77 4.22
N SER A 26 -5.32 10.08 4.19
CA SER A 26 -4.42 10.78 5.14
C SER A 26 -4.55 12.30 5.03
N GLY A 27 -4.83 12.93 6.18
CA GLY A 27 -4.69 14.36 6.53
C GLY A 27 -5.86 14.81 7.41
N LYS A 28 -5.79 15.73 8.37
CA LYS A 28 -4.81 16.16 9.40
C LYS A 28 -5.63 17.00 10.42
N THR A 29 -5.17 17.16 11.66
CA THR A 29 -5.78 18.10 12.65
C THR A 29 -4.70 18.85 13.43
N MET A 30 -5.01 20.11 13.74
CA MET A 30 -4.20 21.09 14.47
C MET A 30 -4.08 20.82 15.97
N ALA A 31 -2.98 21.29 16.55
CA ALA A 31 -2.68 21.25 17.98
C ALA A 31 -3.02 22.59 18.66
N THR A 32 -3.78 22.51 19.75
CA THR A 32 -3.97 23.58 20.75
C THR A 32 -2.93 23.42 21.86
N ALA A 33 -2.14 24.46 22.10
CA ALA A 33 -1.20 24.56 23.21
C ALA A 33 -1.91 25.07 24.47
N TYR A 34 -1.68 24.39 25.60
CA TYR A 34 -2.05 24.85 26.93
C TYR A 34 -1.07 25.92 27.43
N LEU A 35 -1.60 27.11 27.74
CA LEU A 35 -1.02 28.09 28.66
C LEU A 35 -2.00 28.21 29.85
N GLU A 36 -1.50 28.02 31.06
CA GLU A 36 -2.23 28.23 32.32
C GLU A 36 -1.81 29.56 32.99
N PRO A 37 -2.48 30.05 34.06
CA PRO A 37 -3.13 31.35 34.07
C PRO A 37 -2.45 32.38 34.98
N SER A 38 -2.45 33.66 34.59
CA SER A 38 -2.19 34.75 35.54
C SER A 38 -2.90 36.05 35.14
N LEU A 39 -3.31 36.77 36.19
CA LEU A 39 -4.19 37.94 36.20
C LEU A 39 -3.75 39.05 35.23
N ASN A 40 -4.70 39.63 34.48
CA ASN A 40 -5.05 41.04 34.69
C ASN A 40 -6.34 41.47 33.98
N ARG A 41 -7.00 42.39 34.68
CA ARG A 41 -8.32 42.97 34.50
C ARG A 41 -8.23 44.19 33.58
N ALA A 42 -9.29 44.40 32.79
CA ALA A 42 -9.75 45.67 32.20
C ALA A 42 -8.82 46.40 31.20
N LEU A 43 -9.33 46.63 29.98
CA LEU A 43 -9.54 47.97 29.38
C LEU A 43 -9.88 47.87 27.87
N LEU A 44 -10.90 48.65 27.46
CA LEU A 44 -11.24 49.13 26.10
C LEU A 44 -11.85 48.07 25.16
N ALA A 45 -13.15 48.02 24.84
CA ALA A 45 -14.13 49.05 24.49
C ALA A 45 -13.66 50.01 23.38
N ASP A 46 -14.39 49.90 22.25
CA ASP A 46 -14.63 50.88 21.20
C ASP A 46 -13.76 50.84 19.93
N ALA A 47 -14.42 50.55 18.79
CA ALA A 47 -14.39 51.34 17.55
C ALA A 47 -15.02 50.54 16.37
N LYS A 48 -16.28 50.83 16.08
CA LYS A 48 -16.91 50.58 14.77
C LYS A 48 -16.30 51.52 13.73
N SER A 49 -16.07 51.04 12.51
CA SER A 49 -16.26 51.87 11.32
C SER A 49 -16.99 51.10 10.23
N ARG A 50 -18.12 51.68 9.81
CA ARG A 50 -19.01 51.27 8.74
C ARG A 50 -18.43 51.78 7.42
N LEU A 51 -18.55 51.01 6.34
CA LEU A 51 -18.90 51.56 5.02
C LEU A 51 -19.73 50.51 4.26
N SER A 52 -20.99 50.86 4.04
CA SER A 52 -21.99 50.13 3.27
C SER A 52 -21.93 50.55 1.80
N ALA A 53 -22.04 49.58 0.89
CA ALA A 53 -22.64 49.79 -0.42
C ALA A 53 -23.55 48.59 -0.69
N GLY A 54 -24.86 48.80 -0.54
CA GLY A 54 -25.87 47.77 -0.77
C GLY A 54 -26.29 47.72 -2.22
N VAL A 55 -26.50 46.51 -2.74
CA VAL A 55 -27.37 46.24 -3.88
C VAL A 55 -28.11 44.91 -3.63
N SER A 56 -29.40 45.05 -3.34
CA SER A 56 -30.52 44.14 -3.64
C SER A 56 -30.49 42.67 -3.17
N GLU A 57 -31.06 42.43 -1.98
CA GLU A 57 -31.79 41.19 -1.69
C GLU A 57 -33.08 41.14 -2.53
N ARG A 58 -33.16 40.18 -3.47
CA ARG A 58 -34.42 39.58 -3.91
C ARG A 58 -34.16 38.24 -4.59
N ALA A 59 -34.68 37.19 -3.96
CA ALA A 59 -35.09 35.90 -4.50
C ALA A 59 -34.01 34.96 -5.07
N ILE A 60 -33.45 34.12 -4.19
CA ILE A 60 -33.36 32.66 -4.43
C ILE A 60 -33.83 31.98 -3.14
N ALA A 61 -35.15 31.79 -3.04
CA ALA A 61 -35.71 30.72 -2.21
C ALA A 61 -35.57 29.43 -3.02
N GLY A 62 -34.81 28.45 -2.52
CA GLY A 62 -34.67 27.15 -3.19
C GLY A 62 -33.33 26.43 -3.08
N ALA A 63 -32.42 26.80 -2.19
CA ALA A 63 -31.30 25.92 -1.84
C ALA A 63 -31.78 24.98 -0.71
N SER A 64 -32.09 23.73 -1.03
CA SER A 64 -32.28 22.67 -0.05
C SER A 64 -31.03 22.61 0.83
N VAL A 65 -31.17 22.87 2.13
CA VAL A 65 -30.08 22.64 3.10
C VAL A 65 -29.69 21.17 2.96
N GLU A 66 -28.44 20.93 2.56
CA GLU A 66 -27.94 19.58 2.31
C GLU A 66 -28.00 18.77 3.62
N ARG A 67 -28.80 17.71 3.63
CA ARG A 67 -29.12 16.93 4.84
C ARG A 67 -28.02 15.92 5.12
N VAL A 68 -27.00 16.33 5.86
CA VAL A 68 -25.84 15.49 6.19
C VAL A 68 -25.83 15.15 7.68
N LEU A 69 -25.59 13.88 8.01
CA LEU A 69 -25.45 13.35 9.37
C LEU A 69 -24.03 12.84 9.58
N LYS A 70 -23.33 13.33 10.60
CA LYS A 70 -22.01 12.83 10.98
C LYS A 70 -22.13 11.70 11.99
N VAL A 71 -21.71 10.49 11.62
CA VAL A 71 -21.79 9.29 12.46
C VAL A 71 -20.39 8.81 12.83
N PHE A 72 -20.04 8.87 14.11
CA PHE A 72 -18.79 8.32 14.64
C PHE A 72 -18.83 6.79 14.70
N HIS A 73 -17.70 6.12 14.51
CA HIS A 73 -17.63 4.67 14.47
C HIS A 73 -16.22 4.16 14.80
N HIS A 74 -16.08 2.84 15.01
CA HIS A 74 -14.83 2.19 15.41
C HIS A 74 -14.09 1.45 14.27
N PHE A 75 -14.47 1.68 13.00
CA PHE A 75 -13.69 1.19 11.86
C PHE A 75 -12.33 1.89 11.82
N GLU A 76 -11.25 1.10 11.92
CA GLU A 76 -9.87 1.61 11.96
C GLU A 76 -9.53 2.32 10.64
N SER A 77 -9.32 3.64 10.72
CA SER A 77 -8.81 4.49 9.65
C SER A 77 -7.37 4.92 9.94
N ASN A 78 -6.62 5.33 8.92
CA ASN A 78 -5.23 5.81 9.09
C ASN A 78 -5.14 7.21 9.73
N THR A 79 -6.27 7.83 10.10
CA THR A 79 -6.31 9.10 10.84
C THR A 79 -5.85 8.88 12.29
N ASP A 80 -4.94 9.74 12.75
CA ASP A 80 -4.09 9.48 13.94
C ASP A 80 -4.82 9.58 15.29
N VAL A 81 -6.13 9.76 15.31
CA VAL A 81 -6.91 10.04 16.53
C VAL A 81 -8.08 9.06 16.65
N HIS A 82 -7.95 8.08 17.56
CA HIS A 82 -8.96 7.03 17.84
C HIS A 82 -10.36 7.59 18.16
N SER A 83 -10.48 8.85 18.59
CA SER A 83 -11.75 9.49 18.96
C SER A 83 -12.47 10.22 17.82
N SER A 84 -11.93 10.22 16.60
CA SER A 84 -12.38 11.06 15.48
C SER A 84 -12.93 10.31 14.26
N TRP A 85 -12.89 8.97 14.26
CA TRP A 85 -13.37 8.19 13.13
C TRP A 85 -14.88 8.36 12.96
N SER A 86 -15.28 8.86 11.80
CA SER A 86 -16.66 9.16 11.46
C SER A 86 -16.91 9.13 9.97
N SER A 87 -18.17 8.92 9.58
CA SER A 87 -18.66 9.04 8.21
C SER A 87 -19.71 10.15 8.14
N ASN A 88 -19.66 10.99 7.10
CA ASN A 88 -20.73 11.96 6.82
C ASN A 88 -21.73 11.33 5.85
N ILE A 89 -23.00 11.36 6.18
CA ILE A 89 -24.05 10.61 5.47
C ILE A 89 -25.12 11.58 5.05
N ARG A 90 -25.23 11.82 3.75
CA ARG A 90 -26.37 12.48 3.14
C ARG A 90 -27.58 11.54 3.17
N TYR A 91 -28.74 12.04 3.56
CA TYR A 91 -29.96 11.22 3.68
C TYR A 91 -31.22 11.96 3.20
N GLY A 92 -32.18 11.20 2.65
CA GLY A 92 -33.50 11.66 2.22
C GLY A 92 -34.53 11.72 3.36
N ASP A 93 -35.70 12.29 3.07
CA ASP A 93 -36.78 12.56 4.04
C ASP A 93 -37.23 11.29 4.79
N ALA A 94 -37.34 10.17 4.09
CA ALA A 94 -37.84 8.91 4.62
C ALA A 94 -36.75 7.97 5.17
N THR A 95 -35.48 8.41 5.20
CA THR A 95 -34.37 7.55 5.66
C THR A 95 -34.50 7.24 7.14
N ASP A 96 -34.46 5.96 7.49
CA ASP A 96 -34.46 5.48 8.88
C ASP A 96 -33.04 5.19 9.40
N VAL A 97 -32.94 4.98 10.71
CA VAL A 97 -31.67 4.66 11.38
C VAL A 97 -31.08 3.36 10.81
N ARG A 98 -31.91 2.39 10.44
CA ARG A 98 -31.47 1.15 9.80
C ARG A 98 -30.74 1.40 8.49
N GLY A 99 -31.26 2.28 7.63
CA GLY A 99 -30.64 2.68 6.37
C GLY A 99 -29.27 3.34 6.58
N ILE A 100 -29.17 4.21 7.58
CA ILE A 100 -27.89 4.83 7.98
C ILE A 100 -26.87 3.77 8.40
N ILE A 101 -27.25 2.86 9.32
CA ILE A 101 -26.38 1.78 9.79
C ILE A 101 -25.94 0.91 8.62
N GLN A 102 -26.88 0.40 7.82
CA GLN A 102 -26.61 -0.51 6.72
C GLN A 102 -25.63 0.09 5.71
N LYS A 103 -25.78 1.39 5.40
CA LYS A 103 -24.89 2.07 4.47
C LYS A 103 -23.42 2.09 4.95
N ILE A 104 -23.19 2.38 6.23
CA ILE A 104 -21.84 2.36 6.81
C ILE A 104 -21.27 0.94 6.78
N LEU A 105 -22.09 -0.07 7.15
CA LEU A 105 -21.65 -1.46 7.24
C LEU A 105 -21.31 -2.07 5.88
N ASP A 106 -22.07 -1.73 4.82
CA ASP A 106 -21.86 -2.23 3.46
C ASP A 106 -20.50 -1.80 2.89
N ILE A 107 -20.09 -0.54 3.12
CA ILE A 107 -18.78 -0.02 2.70
C ILE A 107 -17.64 -0.84 3.31
N HIS A 108 -17.79 -1.20 4.58
CA HIS A 108 -16.79 -1.95 5.33
C HIS A 108 -16.92 -3.47 5.15
N LYS A 109 -17.89 -3.93 4.35
CA LYS A 109 -18.15 -5.35 4.04
C LYS A 109 -18.36 -6.20 5.29
N VAL A 110 -19.06 -5.64 6.26
CA VAL A 110 -19.38 -6.31 7.54
C VAL A 110 -20.35 -7.46 7.29
N ARG A 111 -20.09 -8.64 7.89
CA ARG A 111 -20.99 -9.80 7.79
C ARG A 111 -22.05 -9.80 8.88
N TRP A 112 -21.66 -9.46 10.11
CA TRP A 112 -22.52 -9.49 11.28
C TRP A 112 -23.29 -8.17 11.48
N THR A 113 -24.12 -7.80 10.49
CA THR A 113 -24.78 -6.48 10.47
C THR A 113 -25.81 -6.30 11.58
N ALA A 114 -26.52 -7.37 11.96
CA ALA A 114 -27.54 -7.36 13.01
C ALA A 114 -26.99 -7.06 14.42
N CYS A 115 -25.67 -7.05 14.61
CA CYS A 115 -25.02 -6.77 15.90
C CYS A 115 -24.91 -5.27 16.22
N PHE A 116 -25.15 -4.39 15.23
CA PHE A 116 -24.90 -2.96 15.33
C PHE A 116 -26.16 -2.17 15.69
N GLY A 117 -25.98 -1.15 16.53
CA GLY A 117 -26.97 -0.15 16.87
C GLY A 117 -26.38 1.26 16.78
N LEU A 118 -27.24 2.27 16.78
CA LEU A 118 -26.83 3.68 16.74
C LEU A 118 -27.13 4.34 18.09
N ARG A 119 -26.09 4.92 18.70
CA ARG A 119 -26.16 5.60 19.99
C ARG A 119 -26.09 7.11 19.78
N LEU A 120 -26.96 7.86 20.43
CA LEU A 120 -26.94 9.31 20.51
C LEU A 120 -26.55 9.71 21.94
N THR A 121 -25.53 10.56 22.06
CA THR A 121 -25.05 11.07 23.35
C THR A 121 -24.89 12.58 23.31
N ASN A 122 -25.12 13.23 24.45
CA ASN A 122 -24.90 14.66 24.63
C ASN A 122 -23.50 14.94 25.20
N SER A 123 -22.76 15.89 24.62
CA SER A 123 -21.41 16.22 25.08
C SER A 123 -21.37 16.91 26.45
N GLN A 124 -22.45 17.56 26.87
CA GLN A 124 -22.55 18.30 28.13
C GLN A 124 -23.12 17.44 29.29
N SER A 125 -23.97 16.47 28.97
CA SER A 125 -24.52 15.48 29.91
C SER A 125 -24.08 14.06 29.52
N ALA A 126 -22.88 13.66 29.95
CA ALA A 126 -22.34 12.32 29.64
C ALA A 126 -23.23 11.15 30.13
N ASP A 127 -24.14 11.40 31.07
CA ASP A 127 -25.08 10.41 31.59
C ASP A 127 -26.37 10.28 30.75
N GLU A 128 -26.57 11.15 29.75
CA GLU A 128 -27.75 11.15 28.89
C GLU A 128 -27.45 10.45 27.56
N VAL A 129 -27.84 9.17 27.51
CA VAL A 129 -27.61 8.27 26.38
C VAL A 129 -28.94 7.79 25.81
N HIS A 130 -29.12 7.90 24.51
CA HIS A 130 -30.27 7.38 23.78
C HIS A 130 -29.82 6.37 22.74
N TRP A 131 -30.31 5.14 22.82
CA TRP A 131 -30.15 4.18 21.73
C TRP A 131 -31.28 4.32 20.74
N LEU A 132 -30.92 4.68 19.51
CA LEU A 132 -31.86 4.98 18.45
C LEU A 132 -32.33 3.68 17.80
N HIS A 133 -33.61 3.37 17.98
CA HIS A 133 -34.22 2.17 17.40
C HIS A 133 -34.11 2.18 15.85
N PRO A 134 -33.81 1.05 15.19
CA PRO A 134 -33.57 1.00 13.74
C PRO A 134 -34.71 1.58 12.87
N ASP A 135 -35.95 1.39 13.30
CA ASP A 135 -37.14 1.85 12.56
C ASP A 135 -37.55 3.31 12.89
N LEU A 136 -36.65 4.13 13.44
CA LEU A 136 -36.88 5.57 13.62
C LEU A 136 -36.39 6.34 12.38
N GLY A 137 -37.22 7.25 11.88
CA GLY A 137 -36.82 8.18 10.82
C GLY A 137 -35.77 9.17 11.31
N VAL A 138 -34.67 9.35 10.58
CA VAL A 138 -33.56 10.23 10.97
C VAL A 138 -34.01 11.68 11.13
N SER A 139 -34.87 12.17 10.22
CA SER A 139 -35.46 13.51 10.30
C SER A 139 -36.20 13.73 11.63
N HIS A 140 -36.99 12.73 12.05
CA HIS A 140 -37.74 12.77 13.31
C HIS A 140 -36.83 12.75 14.55
N VAL A 141 -35.73 11.99 14.50
CA VAL A 141 -34.72 12.00 15.57
C VAL A 141 -34.15 13.40 15.75
N ARG A 142 -33.76 14.08 14.65
CA ARG A 142 -33.20 15.43 14.73
C ARG A 142 -34.21 16.47 15.23
N GLU A 143 -35.47 16.36 14.80
CA GLU A 143 -36.55 17.22 15.30
C GLU A 143 -36.79 17.06 16.81
N ASN A 144 -36.69 15.83 17.34
CA ASN A 144 -36.96 15.57 18.75
C ASN A 144 -35.81 15.90 19.68
N TYR A 145 -34.55 15.77 19.23
CA TYR A 145 -33.36 15.94 20.08
C TYR A 145 -32.57 17.22 19.77
N GLU A 146 -32.30 17.52 18.49
CA GLU A 146 -31.43 18.64 18.12
C GLU A 146 -32.17 19.99 18.10
N GLN A 147 -33.37 20.04 17.51
CA GLN A 147 -34.10 21.30 17.37
C GLN A 147 -34.51 21.96 18.70
N PRO A 148 -34.90 21.21 19.75
CA PRO A 148 -35.24 21.81 21.04
C PRO A 148 -34.02 22.35 21.79
N GLN A 149 -32.83 21.80 21.52
CA GLN A 149 -31.58 22.11 22.24
C GLN A 149 -30.41 22.40 21.26
N PRO A 150 -30.50 23.46 20.44
CA PRO A 150 -29.48 23.75 19.42
C PRO A 150 -28.13 24.23 19.99
N GLN A 151 -28.05 24.51 21.30
CA GLN A 151 -26.79 24.84 21.97
C GLN A 151 -26.02 23.62 22.48
N GLU A 152 -26.62 22.42 22.41
CA GLU A 152 -26.02 21.18 22.88
C GLU A 152 -25.38 20.43 21.70
N GLU A 153 -24.18 19.90 21.89
CA GLU A 153 -23.47 19.19 20.83
C GLU A 153 -23.80 17.70 20.93
N TRP A 154 -24.70 17.28 20.03
CA TRP A 154 -25.15 15.90 19.90
C TRP A 154 -24.16 15.06 19.11
N ARG A 155 -23.90 13.84 19.59
CA ARG A 155 -22.97 12.89 18.96
C ARG A 155 -23.66 11.58 18.61
N TYR A 156 -23.73 11.28 17.32
CA TYR A 156 -24.17 9.99 16.80
C TYR A 156 -22.98 9.03 16.73
N GLU A 157 -23.11 7.85 17.30
CA GLU A 157 -22.05 6.84 17.37
C GLU A 157 -22.60 5.46 17.04
N LEU A 158 -22.12 4.88 15.94
CA LEU A 158 -22.38 3.50 15.58
C LEU A 158 -21.61 2.58 16.54
N ARG A 159 -22.26 1.54 17.06
CA ARG A 159 -21.65 0.63 18.04
C ARG A 159 -22.18 -0.79 17.88
N ILE A 160 -21.35 -1.78 18.19
CA ILE A 160 -21.81 -3.15 18.42
C ILE A 160 -22.49 -3.19 19.79
N ARG A 161 -23.75 -3.62 19.82
CA ARG A 161 -24.55 -3.70 21.04
C ARG A 161 -25.10 -5.09 21.30
N TYR A 162 -25.54 -5.77 20.25
CA TYR A 162 -26.18 -7.08 20.33
C TYR A 162 -25.15 -8.15 19.96
N LEU A 163 -24.72 -8.95 20.94
CA LEU A 163 -23.67 -9.94 20.74
C LEU A 163 -24.29 -11.34 20.49
N PRO A 164 -23.85 -12.11 19.50
CA PRO A 164 -24.28 -13.49 19.38
C PRO A 164 -23.63 -14.36 20.47
N LYS A 165 -24.24 -15.50 20.79
CA LYS A 165 -23.66 -16.44 21.76
C LYS A 165 -22.29 -16.96 21.27
N GLY A 166 -21.26 -16.91 22.10
CA GLY A 166 -19.89 -17.21 21.66
C GLY A 166 -19.34 -16.24 20.60
N PHE A 167 -19.75 -14.96 20.63
CA PHE A 167 -19.42 -13.93 19.64
C PHE A 167 -17.94 -13.85 19.24
N LEU A 168 -17.00 -14.07 20.17
CA LEU A 168 -15.57 -13.98 19.83
C LEU A 168 -15.17 -14.99 18.74
N GLN A 169 -15.69 -16.22 18.80
CA GLN A 169 -15.42 -17.23 17.77
C GLN A 169 -16.06 -16.80 16.44
N GLN A 170 -17.28 -16.28 16.48
CA GLN A 170 -17.99 -15.85 15.28
C GLN A 170 -17.34 -14.61 14.62
N PHE A 171 -16.82 -13.69 15.43
CA PHE A 171 -16.13 -12.50 14.95
C PHE A 171 -14.74 -12.84 14.38
N THR A 172 -14.08 -13.92 14.80
CA THR A 172 -12.83 -14.34 14.12
C THR A 172 -13.02 -14.71 12.65
N GLU A 173 -14.23 -15.11 12.26
CA GLU A 173 -14.60 -15.36 10.85
C GLU A 173 -14.88 -14.07 10.06
N ASP A 174 -15.10 -12.95 10.77
CA ASP A 174 -15.30 -11.61 10.22
C ASP A 174 -14.33 -10.61 10.88
N LYS A 175 -13.11 -10.57 10.33
CA LYS A 175 -12.03 -9.72 10.84
C LYS A 175 -12.42 -8.26 10.97
N THR A 176 -13.30 -7.75 10.11
CA THR A 176 -13.75 -6.35 10.19
C THR A 176 -14.52 -6.12 11.48
N THR A 177 -15.49 -6.98 11.79
CA THR A 177 -16.28 -6.93 13.03
C THR A 177 -15.42 -7.15 14.27
N LEU A 178 -14.48 -8.10 14.23
CA LEU A 178 -13.54 -8.31 15.36
C LEU A 178 -12.71 -7.07 15.67
N ASN A 179 -12.16 -6.41 14.64
CA ASN A 179 -11.37 -5.19 14.81
C ASN A 179 -12.25 -4.03 15.31
N TYR A 180 -13.48 -3.90 14.80
CA TYR A 180 -14.43 -2.89 15.26
C TYR A 180 -14.74 -3.06 16.75
N PHE A 181 -15.10 -4.28 17.13
CA PHE A 181 -15.42 -4.63 18.52
C PHE A 181 -14.23 -4.38 19.44
N TYR A 182 -13.02 -4.77 19.01
CA TYR A 182 -11.79 -4.51 19.74
C TYR A 182 -11.57 -3.00 19.98
N GLN A 183 -11.69 -2.17 18.95
CA GLN A 183 -11.48 -0.73 19.09
C GLN A 183 -12.53 -0.09 20.00
N GLN A 184 -13.79 -0.51 19.88
CA GLN A 184 -14.88 -0.08 20.76
C GLN A 184 -14.56 -0.39 22.22
N VAL A 185 -14.28 -1.66 22.54
CA VAL A 185 -13.98 -2.10 23.91
C VAL A 185 -12.70 -1.47 24.45
N LYS A 186 -11.67 -1.30 23.61
CA LYS A 186 -10.43 -0.59 23.99
C LYS A 186 -10.73 0.88 24.32
N ASN A 187 -11.56 1.54 23.53
CA ASN A 187 -11.94 2.93 23.77
C ASN A 187 -12.65 3.06 25.12
N ASP A 188 -13.67 2.23 25.37
CA ASP A 188 -14.41 2.23 26.63
C ASP A 188 -13.50 1.93 27.82
N TYR A 189 -12.58 0.96 27.69
CA TYR A 189 -11.55 0.70 28.69
C TYR A 189 -10.72 1.94 28.98
N MET A 190 -10.19 2.61 27.95
CA MET A 190 -9.32 3.77 28.13
C MET A 190 -10.06 4.97 28.75
N THR A 191 -11.35 5.15 28.49
CA THR A 191 -12.14 6.27 28.99
C THR A 191 -12.78 6.03 30.35
N GLU A 192 -13.26 4.81 30.63
CA GLU A 192 -14.09 4.53 31.82
C GLU A 192 -13.33 3.81 32.94
N LYS A 193 -12.40 2.91 32.60
CA LYS A 193 -11.79 1.97 33.56
C LYS A 193 -10.28 2.08 33.67
N GLY A 194 -9.59 2.58 32.66
CA GLY A 194 -8.13 2.49 32.51
C GLY A 194 -7.35 3.00 33.73
N ASP A 195 -7.81 4.10 34.34
CA ASP A 195 -7.14 4.68 35.52
C ASP A 195 -7.42 3.92 36.83
N GLN A 196 -8.40 3.00 36.85
CA GLN A 196 -8.80 2.19 38.02
C GLN A 196 -8.21 0.77 38.00
N VAL A 197 -7.64 0.34 36.87
CA VAL A 197 -7.10 -1.01 36.69
C VAL A 197 -5.69 -1.13 37.27
N ASP A 198 -5.35 -2.32 37.78
CA ASP A 198 -4.01 -2.65 38.27
C ASP A 198 -2.92 -2.34 37.22
N GLN A 199 -1.78 -1.82 37.70
CA GLN A 199 -0.67 -1.40 36.84
C GLN A 199 -0.14 -2.52 35.93
N ASP A 200 -0.07 -3.77 36.43
CA ASP A 200 0.38 -4.92 35.64
C ASP A 200 -0.59 -5.26 34.50
N VAL A 201 -1.90 -5.17 34.74
CA VAL A 201 -2.92 -5.38 33.73
C VAL A 201 -2.87 -4.26 32.68
N ALA A 202 -2.78 -3.00 33.11
CA ALA A 202 -2.63 -1.86 32.22
C ALA A 202 -1.36 -1.96 31.35
N LEU A 203 -0.24 -2.42 31.93
CA LEU A 203 1.01 -2.67 31.18
C LEU A 203 0.85 -3.76 30.13
N LYS A 204 0.21 -4.89 30.47
CA LYS A 204 -0.05 -5.99 29.52
C LYS A 204 -0.95 -5.56 28.37
N LEU A 205 -2.07 -4.90 28.68
CA LEU A 205 -3.02 -4.39 27.68
C LEU A 205 -2.35 -3.38 26.74
N GLY A 206 -1.57 -2.44 27.28
CA GLY A 206 -0.84 -1.47 26.45
C GLY A 206 0.25 -2.11 25.59
N CYS A 207 0.97 -3.13 26.08
CA CYS A 207 1.95 -3.86 25.27
C CYS A 207 1.29 -4.67 24.13
N LEU A 208 0.10 -5.23 24.36
CA LEU A 208 -0.69 -5.89 23.31
C LEU A 208 -1.13 -4.89 22.24
N GLU A 209 -1.57 -3.69 22.62
CA GLU A 209 -1.89 -2.65 21.63
C GLU A 209 -0.63 -2.19 20.89
N ILE A 210 0.54 -2.04 21.53
CA ILE A 210 1.79 -1.73 20.81
C ILE A 210 2.11 -2.83 19.77
N ARG A 211 1.97 -4.11 20.15
CA ARG A 211 2.22 -5.25 19.25
C ARG A 211 1.26 -5.24 18.06
N ARG A 212 -0.02 -4.98 18.32
CA ARG A 212 -1.08 -4.89 17.29
C ARG A 212 -0.86 -3.68 16.38
N PHE A 213 -0.59 -2.53 16.97
CA PHE A 213 -0.42 -1.25 16.28
C PHE A 213 0.80 -1.26 15.34
N PHE A 214 1.91 -1.85 15.77
CA PHE A 214 3.14 -1.99 14.96
C PHE A 214 3.29 -3.42 14.39
N ARG A 215 2.39 -3.78 13.48
CA ARG A 215 2.25 -5.13 12.89
C ARG A 215 3.56 -5.74 12.36
N GLU A 216 4.43 -4.94 11.76
CA GLU A 216 5.68 -5.38 11.12
C GLU A 216 6.91 -5.25 12.03
N MET A 217 6.75 -4.67 13.22
CA MET A 217 7.85 -4.47 14.16
C MET A 217 8.34 -5.81 14.70
N ARG A 218 9.65 -5.98 14.85
CA ARG A 218 10.24 -7.19 15.43
C ARG A 218 10.12 -7.23 16.95
N GLY A 219 10.15 -8.44 17.51
CA GLY A 219 9.96 -8.67 18.95
C GLY A 219 10.98 -7.99 19.87
N ASN A 220 12.20 -7.74 19.38
CA ASN A 220 13.26 -7.06 20.11
C ASN A 220 13.44 -5.59 19.68
N ALA A 221 12.57 -5.03 18.84
CA ALA A 221 12.74 -3.69 18.30
C ALA A 221 12.78 -2.60 19.39
N LEU A 222 12.01 -2.79 20.48
CA LEU A 222 11.97 -1.86 21.62
C LEU A 222 13.19 -1.95 22.54
N ASP A 223 14.07 -2.94 22.38
CA ASP A 223 15.36 -2.98 23.11
C ASP A 223 16.27 -1.82 22.67
N LYS A 224 16.14 -1.38 21.41
CA LYS A 224 16.90 -0.25 20.85
C LYS A 224 16.39 1.07 21.43
N LYS A 225 17.32 1.88 21.96
CA LYS A 225 17.00 3.17 22.59
C LYS A 225 16.27 4.14 21.67
N SER A 226 16.72 4.30 20.43
CA SER A 226 16.10 5.18 19.43
C SER A 226 14.64 4.79 19.14
N ASN A 227 14.35 3.49 19.08
CA ASN A 227 13.01 2.97 18.79
C ASN A 227 12.04 3.19 19.95
N TYR A 228 12.52 3.03 21.19
CA TYR A 228 11.69 3.36 22.36
C TYR A 228 11.47 4.88 22.47
N GLU A 229 12.49 5.69 22.23
CA GLU A 229 12.36 7.15 22.27
C GLU A 229 11.36 7.68 21.24
N LEU A 230 11.29 7.04 20.07
CA LEU A 230 10.24 7.30 19.07
C LEU A 230 8.83 7.03 19.64
N LEU A 231 8.64 5.88 20.29
CA LEU A 231 7.36 5.55 20.93
C LEU A 231 6.99 6.56 22.02
N GLU A 232 7.97 6.95 22.83
CA GLU A 232 7.78 7.83 23.99
C GLU A 232 7.49 9.29 23.60
N LYS A 233 8.31 9.85 22.71
CA LYS A 233 8.30 11.29 22.41
C LYS A 233 7.43 11.66 21.24
N ASP A 234 7.40 10.82 20.21
CA ASP A 234 6.76 11.17 18.95
C ASP A 234 5.37 10.56 18.82
N VAL A 235 5.21 9.28 19.15
CA VAL A 235 3.90 8.61 19.13
C VAL A 235 3.08 8.95 20.38
N GLY A 236 3.75 9.03 21.53
CA GLY A 236 3.13 9.31 22.82
C GLY A 236 2.56 8.07 23.50
N LEU A 237 3.04 7.80 24.72
CA LEU A 237 2.62 6.61 25.48
C LEU A 237 1.14 6.63 25.91
N ARG A 238 0.51 7.81 25.96
CA ARG A 238 -0.93 7.96 26.31
C ARG A 238 -1.88 7.26 25.34
N ARG A 239 -1.40 6.96 24.13
CA ARG A 239 -2.18 6.19 23.15
C ARG A 239 -2.37 4.73 23.55
N PHE A 240 -1.45 4.20 24.35
CA PHE A 240 -1.38 2.78 24.71
C PHE A 240 -1.67 2.53 26.19
N PHE A 241 -1.40 3.52 27.04
CA PHE A 241 -1.43 3.36 28.49
C PHE A 241 -2.28 4.44 29.17
N PRO A 242 -3.03 4.08 30.24
CA PRO A 242 -3.83 5.03 31.00
C PRO A 242 -2.95 6.06 31.72
N LYS A 243 -3.51 7.23 32.01
CA LYS A 243 -2.77 8.37 32.55
C LYS A 243 -2.16 8.05 33.92
N ASN A 244 -2.91 7.36 34.78
CA ASN A 244 -2.46 6.98 36.12
C ASN A 244 -1.15 6.15 36.09
N LEU A 245 -1.02 5.20 35.15
CA LEU A 245 0.21 4.40 34.99
C LEU A 245 1.41 5.26 34.60
N LEU A 246 1.21 6.21 33.69
CA LEU A 246 2.28 7.07 33.18
C LEU A 246 2.76 8.08 34.22
N ASP A 247 1.84 8.61 35.02
CA ASP A 247 2.15 9.61 36.05
C ASP A 247 2.75 8.98 37.32
N SER A 248 2.39 7.72 37.64
CA SER A 248 2.84 7.02 38.86
C SER A 248 4.22 6.35 38.74
N VAL A 249 4.74 6.10 37.53
CA VAL A 249 6.00 5.38 37.32
C VAL A 249 7.05 6.26 36.62
N LYS A 250 8.25 6.37 37.22
CA LYS A 250 9.37 7.12 36.61
C LYS A 250 9.72 6.57 35.21
N ALA A 251 9.94 7.46 34.24
CA ALA A 251 10.17 7.11 32.83
C ALA A 251 11.23 6.01 32.59
N LYS A 252 12.37 6.06 33.27
CA LYS A 252 13.43 5.02 33.14
C LYS A 252 12.98 3.64 33.63
N THR A 253 12.16 3.59 34.67
CA THR A 253 11.57 2.35 35.20
C THR A 253 10.45 1.87 34.29
N LEU A 254 9.57 2.76 33.86
CA LEU A 254 8.47 2.48 32.93
C LEU A 254 8.99 1.85 31.64
N ARG A 255 10.07 2.41 31.08
CA ARG A 255 10.75 1.84 29.91
C ARG A 255 11.15 0.39 30.10
N LYS A 256 11.77 0.06 31.24
CA LYS A 256 12.19 -1.33 31.53
C LYS A 256 10.98 -2.26 31.65
N LEU A 257 9.92 -1.81 32.30
CA LEU A 257 8.68 -2.57 32.43
C LEU A 257 8.05 -2.84 31.06
N ILE A 258 7.90 -1.81 30.22
CA ILE A 258 7.38 -1.97 28.85
C ILE A 258 8.26 -2.92 28.04
N GLN A 259 9.58 -2.78 28.07
CA GLN A 259 10.49 -3.68 27.34
C GLN A 259 10.39 -5.14 27.81
N GLN A 260 10.26 -5.37 29.12
CA GLN A 260 10.13 -6.71 29.70
C GLN A 260 8.79 -7.35 29.36
N THR A 261 7.69 -6.60 29.50
CA THR A 261 6.34 -7.09 29.21
C THR A 261 6.13 -7.31 27.71
N PHE A 262 6.65 -6.41 26.86
CA PHE A 262 6.54 -6.53 25.41
C PHE A 262 7.17 -7.81 24.86
N LYS A 263 8.28 -8.28 25.45
CA LYS A 263 8.93 -9.55 25.06
C LYS A 263 8.01 -10.77 25.19
N GLN A 264 7.05 -10.72 26.11
CA GLN A 264 6.10 -11.82 26.33
C GLN A 264 5.03 -11.89 25.23
N VAL A 265 4.72 -10.75 24.59
CA VAL A 265 3.69 -10.62 23.54
C VAL A 265 4.27 -10.42 22.14
N ALA A 266 5.60 -10.32 22.03
CA ALA A 266 6.35 -9.96 20.83
C ALA A 266 6.05 -10.81 19.59
N ASN A 267 5.69 -12.08 19.77
CA ASN A 267 5.46 -13.05 18.69
C ASN A 267 3.98 -13.20 18.30
N LEU A 268 3.08 -12.46 18.95
CA LEU A 268 1.65 -12.52 18.64
C LEU A 268 1.35 -11.77 17.34
N ASN A 269 0.47 -12.36 16.52
CA ASN A 269 -0.10 -11.67 15.38
C ASN A 269 -1.25 -10.73 15.80
N ASP A 270 -1.82 -10.00 14.84
CA ASP A 270 -2.90 -9.02 15.05
C ASP A 270 -4.10 -9.63 15.81
N GLU A 271 -4.62 -10.75 15.31
CA GLU A 271 -5.77 -11.47 15.85
C GLU A 271 -5.50 -12.05 17.24
N GLN A 272 -4.37 -12.71 17.43
CA GLN A 272 -3.94 -13.24 18.73
C GLN A 272 -3.77 -12.13 19.76
N SER A 273 -3.29 -10.96 19.34
CA SER A 273 -3.13 -9.80 20.23
C SER A 273 -4.49 -9.25 20.69
N ILE A 274 -5.46 -9.16 19.77
CA ILE A 274 -6.85 -8.77 20.08
C ILE A 274 -7.49 -9.77 21.04
N MET A 275 -7.42 -11.06 20.74
CA MET A 275 -8.01 -12.11 21.56
C MET A 275 -7.41 -12.12 22.97
N LYS A 276 -6.08 -11.98 23.07
CA LYS A 276 -5.41 -11.93 24.37
C LYS A 276 -5.74 -10.65 25.16
N PHE A 277 -5.96 -9.53 24.48
CA PHE A 277 -6.38 -8.29 25.11
C PHE A 277 -7.78 -8.45 25.73
N LEU A 278 -8.74 -8.97 24.95
CA LEU A 278 -10.11 -9.19 25.41
C LEU A 278 -10.18 -10.22 26.55
N GLU A 279 -9.36 -11.26 26.50
CA GLU A 279 -9.21 -12.26 27.57
C GLU A 279 -8.73 -11.62 28.89
N ILE A 280 -7.68 -10.80 28.83
CA ILE A 280 -7.10 -10.15 30.02
C ILE A 280 -8.04 -9.08 30.60
N LEU A 281 -8.82 -8.41 29.76
CA LEU A 281 -9.72 -7.34 30.18
C LEU A 281 -11.03 -7.85 30.80
N SER A 282 -11.55 -9.00 30.33
CA SER A 282 -12.87 -9.54 30.72
C SER A 282 -13.12 -9.66 32.24
N PRO A 283 -12.14 -10.06 33.08
CA PRO A 283 -12.33 -10.13 34.53
C PRO A 283 -12.49 -8.77 35.21
N VAL A 284 -11.99 -7.70 34.58
CA VAL A 284 -11.94 -6.34 35.15
C VAL A 284 -13.05 -5.46 34.58
N TYR A 285 -13.43 -5.69 33.33
CA TYR A 285 -14.48 -4.96 32.64
C TYR A 285 -15.37 -5.92 31.84
N ARG A 286 -16.65 -6.00 32.22
CA ARG A 286 -17.66 -6.83 31.58
C ARG A 286 -18.25 -6.13 30.36
N TYR A 287 -17.48 -6.12 29.29
CA TYR A 287 -17.89 -5.56 27.99
C TYR A 287 -18.93 -6.41 27.23
N ASP A 288 -19.25 -7.59 27.75
CA ASP A 288 -20.14 -8.57 27.12
C ASP A 288 -21.60 -8.45 27.56
N LYS A 289 -21.92 -7.57 28.52
CA LYS A 289 -23.27 -7.38 29.04
C LYS A 289 -23.50 -5.94 29.50
N GLU A 290 -24.76 -5.50 29.46
CA GLU A 290 -25.20 -4.23 30.06
C GLU A 290 -25.94 -4.50 31.38
N CYS A 291 -25.65 -3.69 32.41
CA CYS A 291 -26.27 -3.79 33.73
C CYS A 291 -27.13 -2.54 34.01
N PHE A 292 -28.36 -2.75 34.49
CA PHE A 292 -29.32 -1.68 34.76
C PHE A 292 -29.83 -1.78 36.20
N LYS A 293 -29.75 -0.68 36.95
CA LYS A 293 -30.40 -0.57 38.26
C LYS A 293 -31.87 -0.26 38.06
N CYS A 294 -32.74 -1.18 38.44
CA CYS A 294 -34.17 -1.09 38.20
C CYS A 294 -34.94 -1.84 39.30
N ALA A 295 -36.26 -1.90 39.17
CA ALA A 295 -37.09 -2.67 40.08
C ALA A 295 -38.03 -3.62 39.33
N LEU A 296 -38.22 -4.82 39.84
CA LEU A 296 -39.09 -5.85 39.26
C LEU A 296 -40.43 -5.92 40.00
N GLY A 297 -41.52 -6.13 39.26
CA GLY A 297 -42.86 -6.38 39.79
C GLY A 297 -43.81 -5.16 39.78
N LEU A 298 -45.12 -5.44 39.77
CA LEU A 298 -46.20 -4.44 39.77
C LEU A 298 -46.72 -4.14 41.19
N SER A 299 -47.08 -5.19 41.93
CA SER A 299 -47.66 -5.06 43.29
C SER A 299 -46.60 -5.13 44.40
N TRP A 300 -45.53 -5.89 44.18
CA TRP A 300 -44.38 -6.03 45.08
C TRP A 300 -43.12 -5.66 44.30
N VAL A 301 -42.61 -4.46 44.53
CA VAL A 301 -41.50 -3.88 43.77
C VAL A 301 -40.17 -4.24 44.45
N ILE A 302 -39.32 -5.02 43.77
CA ILE A 302 -38.02 -5.47 44.28
C ILE A 302 -36.91 -4.74 43.51
N GLN A 303 -36.08 -3.97 44.23
CA GLN A 303 -34.90 -3.32 43.64
C GLN A 303 -33.85 -4.38 43.30
N VAL A 304 -33.37 -4.37 42.05
CA VAL A 304 -32.38 -5.30 41.54
C VAL A 304 -31.41 -4.61 40.58
N GLU A 305 -30.32 -5.29 40.24
CA GLU A 305 -29.50 -4.94 39.09
C GLU A 305 -29.72 -6.00 38.00
N LEU A 306 -30.42 -5.61 36.94
CA LEU A 306 -30.67 -6.48 35.80
C LEU A 306 -29.42 -6.55 34.93
N ALA A 307 -29.00 -7.75 34.55
CA ALA A 307 -27.88 -8.03 33.66
C ALA A 307 -28.41 -8.66 32.37
N ILE A 308 -28.17 -8.01 31.24
CA ILE A 308 -28.63 -8.45 29.92
C ILE A 308 -27.41 -8.69 29.02
N GLY A 309 -27.29 -9.92 28.50
CA GLY A 309 -26.17 -10.29 27.62
C GLY A 309 -26.34 -11.67 26.97
N PRO A 310 -25.43 -12.06 26.07
CA PRO A 310 -25.57 -13.26 25.24
C PRO A 310 -25.50 -14.57 26.04
N GLU A 311 -24.71 -14.59 27.11
CA GLU A 311 -24.51 -15.80 27.92
C GLU A 311 -25.57 -15.96 29.02
N GLU A 312 -26.05 -14.85 29.58
CA GLU A 312 -26.96 -14.84 30.74
C GLU A 312 -28.45 -14.70 30.34
N GLY A 313 -28.75 -14.29 29.10
CA GLY A 313 -30.09 -13.88 28.69
C GLY A 313 -30.54 -12.63 29.43
N ILE A 314 -31.78 -12.63 29.91
CA ILE A 314 -32.29 -11.64 30.87
C ILE A 314 -32.16 -12.24 32.27
N SER A 315 -31.28 -11.66 33.09
CA SER A 315 -30.99 -12.14 34.45
C SER A 315 -30.94 -10.97 35.44
N TYR A 316 -31.05 -11.23 36.74
CA TYR A 316 -30.84 -10.22 37.77
C TYR A 316 -29.81 -10.64 38.81
N LEU A 317 -29.15 -9.66 39.41
CA LEU A 317 -28.18 -9.82 40.49
C LEU A 317 -28.82 -9.39 41.82
N THR A 318 -28.59 -10.18 42.86
CA THR A 318 -29.00 -9.85 44.24
C THR A 318 -27.93 -9.05 44.97
N ASP A 319 -26.64 -9.28 44.66
CA ASP A 319 -25.47 -8.66 45.31
C ASP A 319 -24.30 -8.52 44.32
N LYS A 320 -23.34 -7.63 44.63
CA LYS A 320 -22.11 -7.48 43.82
C LYS A 320 -21.25 -8.74 43.89
N GLY A 321 -21.32 -9.57 42.85
CA GLY A 321 -20.53 -10.80 42.70
C GLY A 321 -21.30 -12.10 42.91
N SER A 322 -22.63 -12.04 43.12
CA SER A 322 -23.46 -13.27 43.08
C SER A 322 -23.64 -13.77 41.64
N THR A 323 -23.87 -15.08 41.49
CA THR A 323 -24.26 -15.67 40.20
C THR A 323 -25.59 -15.07 39.76
N PRO A 324 -25.71 -14.53 38.53
CA PRO A 324 -26.97 -13.99 38.03
C PRO A 324 -28.09 -15.03 38.13
N THR A 325 -29.26 -14.60 38.60
CA THR A 325 -30.47 -15.43 38.60
C THR A 325 -31.21 -15.22 37.29
N HIS A 326 -31.36 -16.30 36.52
CA HIS A 326 -31.95 -16.26 35.19
C HIS A 326 -33.47 -16.05 35.23
N LEU A 327 -33.97 -15.14 34.39
CA LEU A 327 -35.40 -14.84 34.24
C LEU A 327 -35.95 -15.39 32.93
N ALA A 328 -35.32 -15.07 31.80
CA ALA A 328 -35.79 -15.48 30.49
C ALA A 328 -34.67 -15.48 29.43
N ASN A 329 -34.80 -16.33 28.42
CA ASN A 329 -34.01 -16.26 27.20
C ASN A 329 -34.67 -15.34 26.17
N PHE A 330 -33.88 -14.74 25.29
CA PHE A 330 -34.40 -13.89 24.21
C PHE A 330 -35.33 -14.64 23.25
N THR A 331 -35.10 -15.94 23.03
CA THR A 331 -35.97 -16.81 22.21
C THR A 331 -37.36 -17.03 22.81
N GLN A 332 -37.56 -16.70 24.09
CA GLN A 332 -38.85 -16.82 24.77
C GLN A 332 -39.64 -15.52 24.76
N VAL A 333 -39.05 -14.39 24.34
CA VAL A 333 -39.73 -13.09 24.31
C VAL A 333 -40.71 -13.05 23.14
N GLN A 334 -41.96 -12.69 23.43
CA GLN A 334 -43.04 -12.60 22.43
C GLN A 334 -43.34 -11.17 22.01
N SER A 335 -43.27 -10.22 22.95
CA SER A 335 -43.54 -8.81 22.69
C SER A 335 -42.95 -7.93 23.78
N ILE A 336 -42.56 -6.71 23.43
CA ILE A 336 -41.98 -5.71 24.32
C ILE A 336 -42.84 -4.45 24.29
N GLN A 337 -43.10 -3.85 25.45
CA GLN A 337 -43.82 -2.57 25.57
C GLN A 337 -43.11 -1.69 26.59
N TYR A 338 -43.07 -0.39 26.35
CA TYR A 338 -42.58 0.57 27.33
C TYR A 338 -43.48 1.81 27.37
N SER A 339 -43.55 2.47 28.53
CA SER A 339 -44.40 3.64 28.75
C SER A 339 -43.87 4.52 29.88
N ALA A 340 -44.19 5.81 29.84
CA ALA A 340 -43.98 6.69 30.99
C ALA A 340 -44.97 6.33 32.12
N MET A 341 -44.47 6.26 33.35
CA MET A 341 -45.30 6.23 34.54
C MET A 341 -45.86 7.65 34.81
N GLU A 342 -46.92 7.79 35.59
CA GLU A 342 -47.64 9.07 35.81
C GLU A 342 -46.70 10.30 35.97
N GLU A 343 -47.12 11.47 35.44
CA GLU A 343 -46.31 12.69 35.26
C GLU A 343 -45.54 13.18 36.51
N LYS A 344 -45.97 12.78 37.72
CA LYS A 344 -45.31 13.18 38.97
C LYS A 344 -43.97 12.48 39.21
N ASP A 345 -43.73 11.29 38.66
CA ASP A 345 -42.61 10.43 39.05
C ASP A 345 -41.46 10.39 38.03
N ARG A 346 -41.66 10.85 36.78
CA ARG A 346 -40.67 10.77 35.65
C ARG A 346 -40.05 9.38 35.40
N LYS A 347 -40.59 8.31 35.99
CA LYS A 347 -40.12 6.92 35.84
C LYS A 347 -40.60 6.29 34.54
N GLY A 348 -39.85 5.32 34.03
CA GLY A 348 -40.23 4.49 32.89
C GLY A 348 -40.69 3.09 33.34
N MET A 349 -41.65 2.51 32.64
CA MET A 349 -42.06 1.12 32.80
C MET A 349 -41.77 0.35 31.51
N LEU A 350 -41.19 -0.84 31.64
CA LEU A 350 -40.93 -1.80 30.57
C LEU A 350 -41.67 -3.10 30.90
N GLN A 351 -42.41 -3.63 29.94
CA GLN A 351 -43.13 -4.91 30.04
C GLN A 351 -42.66 -5.85 28.93
N VAL A 352 -42.20 -7.03 29.33
CA VAL A 352 -41.72 -8.08 28.41
C VAL A 352 -42.62 -9.29 28.56
N ASN A 353 -43.35 -9.64 27.50
CA ASN A 353 -44.17 -10.83 27.48
C ASN A 353 -43.29 -12.05 27.15
N VAL A 354 -43.28 -13.05 28.02
CA VAL A 354 -42.41 -14.23 27.93
C VAL A 354 -43.27 -15.48 27.76
N ALA A 355 -42.94 -16.28 26.75
CA ALA A 355 -43.61 -17.53 26.45
C ALA A 355 -43.57 -18.47 27.67
N GLY A 356 -44.74 -18.91 28.11
CA GLY A 356 -44.89 -19.80 29.27
C GLY A 356 -45.00 -19.09 30.62
N ALA A 357 -44.86 -17.76 30.68
CA ALA A 357 -45.16 -16.97 31.88
C ALA A 357 -46.64 -16.56 31.91
N ALA A 358 -47.28 -16.62 33.08
CA ALA A 358 -48.68 -16.23 33.25
C ALA A 358 -48.86 -14.70 33.27
N GLU A 359 -47.84 -13.96 33.70
CA GLU A 359 -47.81 -12.50 33.74
C GLU A 359 -46.55 -11.97 33.03
N PRO A 360 -46.62 -10.80 32.38
CA PRO A 360 -45.46 -10.20 31.73
C PRO A 360 -44.41 -9.76 32.77
N LEU A 361 -43.14 -9.94 32.43
CA LEU A 361 -42.04 -9.41 33.23
C LEU A 361 -42.10 -7.88 33.21
N THR A 362 -42.42 -7.28 34.36
CA THR A 362 -42.54 -5.83 34.49
C THR A 362 -41.32 -5.26 35.21
N VAL A 363 -40.68 -4.28 34.57
CA VAL A 363 -39.50 -3.58 35.05
C VAL A 363 -39.81 -2.09 35.18
N THR A 364 -39.64 -1.55 36.38
CA THR A 364 -39.69 -0.11 36.65
C THR A 364 -38.28 0.47 36.63
N THR A 365 -38.07 1.53 35.88
CA THR A 365 -36.77 2.18 35.65
C THR A 365 -36.77 3.61 36.17
N ALA A 366 -35.58 4.19 36.34
CA ALA A 366 -35.43 5.55 36.86
C ALA A 366 -35.96 6.63 35.90
N SER A 367 -36.03 6.35 34.60
CA SER A 367 -36.47 7.28 33.56
C SER A 367 -37.08 6.55 32.37
N LEU A 368 -37.93 7.24 31.60
CA LEU A 368 -38.44 6.71 30.33
C LEU A 368 -37.30 6.32 29.38
N THR A 369 -36.27 7.16 29.28
CA THR A 369 -35.07 6.90 28.47
C THR A 369 -34.40 5.57 28.82
N MET A 370 -34.33 5.21 30.10
CA MET A 370 -33.76 3.93 30.53
C MET A 370 -34.65 2.77 30.07
N ALA A 371 -35.97 2.89 30.17
CA ALA A 371 -36.90 1.88 29.65
C ALA A 371 -36.77 1.71 28.11
N GLU A 372 -36.63 2.81 27.37
CA GLU A 372 -36.38 2.80 25.91
C GLU A 372 -35.07 2.10 25.56
N ASN A 373 -33.98 2.45 26.25
CA ASN A 373 -32.66 1.85 26.03
C ASN A 373 -32.65 0.35 26.34
N MET A 374 -33.41 -0.09 27.36
CA MET A 374 -33.58 -1.51 27.69
C MET A 374 -34.46 -2.23 26.66
N ALA A 375 -35.53 -1.58 26.18
CA ALA A 375 -36.39 -2.12 25.13
C ALA A 375 -35.59 -2.37 23.84
N ASP A 376 -34.80 -1.40 23.38
CA ASP A 376 -33.92 -1.55 22.21
C ASP A 376 -32.92 -2.70 22.38
N LEU A 377 -32.33 -2.84 23.58
CA LEU A 377 -31.38 -3.91 23.87
C LEU A 377 -32.03 -5.30 23.73
N ILE A 378 -33.17 -5.52 24.40
CA ILE A 378 -33.87 -6.80 24.37
C ILE A 378 -34.38 -7.09 22.97
N ASP A 379 -34.99 -6.10 22.30
CA ASP A 379 -35.50 -6.22 20.94
C ASP A 379 -34.41 -6.58 19.93
N GLY A 380 -33.24 -5.93 20.01
CA GLY A 380 -32.10 -6.25 19.16
C GLY A 380 -31.56 -7.67 19.39
N TYR A 381 -31.50 -8.13 20.64
CA TYR A 381 -31.19 -9.54 20.91
C TYR A 381 -32.25 -10.49 20.36
N CYS A 382 -33.55 -10.16 20.48
CA CYS A 382 -34.63 -10.98 19.92
C CYS A 382 -34.49 -11.14 18.41
N ARG A 383 -34.33 -10.02 17.69
CA ARG A 383 -34.04 -10.01 16.24
C ARG A 383 -32.81 -10.85 15.87
N LEU A 384 -31.74 -10.70 16.64
CA LEU A 384 -30.48 -11.42 16.40
C LEU A 384 -30.65 -12.93 16.54
N VAL A 385 -31.35 -13.41 17.57
CA VAL A 385 -31.52 -14.85 17.83
C VAL A 385 -32.61 -15.50 16.98
N SER A 386 -33.67 -14.76 16.62
CA SER A 386 -34.75 -15.26 15.75
C SER A 386 -34.42 -15.15 14.25
N MET A 387 -33.36 -14.39 13.91
CA MET A 387 -32.99 -14.03 12.54
C MET A 387 -34.10 -13.23 11.83
N GLU A 388 -34.86 -12.45 12.58
CA GLU A 388 -35.94 -11.61 12.07
C GLU A 388 -35.51 -10.14 11.98
N THR A 389 -36.07 -9.43 11.00
CA THR A 389 -35.78 -8.01 10.79
C THR A 389 -36.77 -7.08 11.46
N HIS A 390 -37.97 -7.57 11.78
CA HIS A 390 -39.05 -6.81 12.39
C HIS A 390 -38.86 -6.64 13.91
N SER A 391 -39.35 -5.53 14.46
CA SER A 391 -39.29 -5.26 15.90
C SER A 391 -40.35 -6.06 16.67
N PHE A 392 -39.98 -6.48 17.87
CA PHE A 392 -40.87 -7.08 18.88
C PHE A 392 -41.53 -6.00 19.76
N ILE A 393 -41.19 -4.72 19.57
CA ILE A 393 -41.78 -3.61 20.30
C ILE A 393 -43.17 -3.27 19.73
N VAL A 394 -44.19 -3.37 20.56
CA VAL A 394 -45.57 -3.03 20.17
C VAL A 394 -45.81 -1.54 20.38
N ARG A 395 -45.90 -0.77 19.28
CA ARG A 395 -46.23 0.66 19.33
C ARG A 395 -47.75 0.84 19.42
N VAL A 396 -48.25 1.41 20.52
CA VAL A 396 -49.67 1.77 20.67
C VAL A 396 -49.95 3.01 19.82
N GLN A 397 -50.64 2.87 18.68
CA GLN A 397 -51.18 4.00 17.94
C GLN A 397 -52.26 4.69 18.80
N LYS A 398 -51.92 5.84 19.37
CA LYS A 398 -52.92 6.73 19.96
C LYS A 398 -53.68 7.44 18.84
N GLY A 399 -54.75 6.79 18.38
CA GLY A 399 -55.93 7.46 17.82
C GLY A 399 -56.08 7.45 16.29
N GLU A 400 -56.58 6.35 15.73
CA GLU A 400 -57.57 6.38 14.64
C GLU A 400 -58.58 5.25 14.86
N GLN A 401 -59.53 5.46 15.78
CA GLN A 401 -60.82 4.79 15.68
C GLN A 401 -61.65 5.52 14.62
N GLN A 402 -61.61 5.05 13.38
CA GLN A 402 -62.80 4.93 12.54
C GLN A 402 -62.47 4.11 11.28
N LEU A 403 -63.38 3.14 11.01
CA LEU A 403 -63.47 2.29 9.82
C LEU A 403 -62.67 0.98 9.86
N SER A 404 -63.02 0.14 10.85
CA SER A 404 -63.20 -1.27 10.54
C SER A 404 -64.39 -1.41 9.58
N ASN A 405 -64.13 -1.78 8.33
CA ASN A 405 -64.95 -2.73 7.60
C ASN A 405 -64.33 -3.11 6.26
N SER A 406 -64.32 -4.42 6.01
CA SER A 406 -64.11 -5.14 4.73
C SER A 406 -62.70 -5.61 4.38
N GLU A 407 -62.29 -6.69 5.05
CA GLU A 407 -61.61 -7.78 4.34
C GLU A 407 -62.55 -8.43 3.31
N LYS A 408 -61.95 -8.92 2.21
CA LYS A 408 -62.48 -9.69 1.07
C LYS A 408 -62.77 -8.91 -0.22
N LYS A 409 -61.75 -8.80 -1.09
CA LYS A 409 -61.85 -9.40 -2.43
C LYS A 409 -60.50 -9.67 -3.08
N LEU A 410 -60.35 -10.94 -3.41
CA LEU A 410 -59.32 -11.59 -4.22
C LEU A 410 -59.37 -11.09 -5.68
N GLU A 411 -58.21 -11.07 -6.34
CA GLU A 411 -57.97 -11.31 -7.77
C GLU A 411 -58.85 -10.63 -8.82
N ALA A 412 -58.27 -9.66 -9.54
CA ALA A 412 -58.23 -9.60 -11.01
C ALA A 412 -57.56 -8.30 -11.45
N VAL A 413 -56.45 -8.40 -12.18
CA VAL A 413 -56.12 -7.71 -13.45
C VAL A 413 -54.62 -7.91 -13.70
N LYS A 414 -54.30 -9.01 -14.39
CA LYS A 414 -53.14 -9.06 -15.28
C LYS A 414 -53.55 -8.34 -16.56
N SER A 415 -52.82 -7.27 -16.92
CA SER A 415 -52.48 -6.87 -18.30
C SER A 415 -52.17 -5.37 -18.30
N GLY A 416 -50.94 -5.01 -18.67
CA GLY A 416 -50.56 -3.62 -18.87
C GLY A 416 -49.09 -3.36 -18.57
N VAL A 417 -48.21 -3.88 -19.41
CA VAL A 417 -46.83 -3.38 -19.52
C VAL A 417 -46.91 -1.90 -19.88
N ARG A 418 -46.57 -1.04 -18.93
CA ARG A 418 -46.11 0.33 -19.18
C ARG A 418 -44.82 0.53 -18.42
N THR A 419 -43.78 0.74 -19.19
CA THR A 419 -42.47 1.26 -18.80
C THR A 419 -42.68 2.49 -17.92
N ILE A 420 -42.42 2.34 -16.62
CA ILE A 420 -42.30 3.46 -15.69
C ILE A 420 -40.80 3.69 -15.53
N SER A 421 -40.37 4.87 -15.97
CA SER A 421 -39.08 5.46 -15.64
C SER A 421 -38.83 5.35 -14.14
N VAL A 422 -37.68 4.82 -13.74
CA VAL A 422 -37.20 4.79 -12.36
C VAL A 422 -37.27 6.21 -11.80
N SER A 423 -38.29 6.50 -11.00
CA SER A 423 -38.35 7.68 -10.15
C SER A 423 -37.48 7.40 -8.93
N GLU A 424 -36.57 8.31 -8.63
CA GLU A 424 -35.74 8.35 -7.43
C GLU A 424 -36.60 8.04 -6.19
N THR A 425 -36.24 7.00 -5.43
CA THR A 425 -36.92 6.64 -4.18
C THR A 425 -36.40 7.51 -3.04
N ASP A 426 -37.32 8.00 -2.20
CA ASP A 426 -37.15 9.02 -1.15
C ASP A 426 -36.44 8.51 0.13
N ASP A 427 -35.87 7.31 0.06
CA ASP A 427 -35.12 6.56 1.09
C ASP A 427 -33.60 6.60 0.87
N TYR A 428 -33.13 7.54 0.04
CA TYR A 428 -31.76 7.66 -0.41
C TYR A 428 -30.79 8.04 0.73
N ALA A 429 -29.73 7.25 0.93
CA ALA A 429 -28.58 7.62 1.76
C ALA A 429 -27.24 7.43 1.03
N GLU A 430 -26.38 8.45 1.06
CA GLU A 430 -25.07 8.48 0.42
C GLU A 430 -24.00 8.95 1.41
N ILE A 431 -22.86 8.28 1.47
CA ILE A 431 -21.74 8.75 2.27
C ILE A 431 -20.99 9.80 1.46
N VAL A 432 -20.88 11.00 2.01
CA VAL A 432 -20.13 12.11 1.44
C VAL A 432 -18.74 12.02 2.06
N ASP A 433 -17.72 11.74 1.23
CA ASP A 433 -16.34 12.03 1.62
C ASP A 433 -16.30 13.52 2.00
N GLU A 434 -15.68 13.88 3.14
CA GLU A 434 -15.72 15.23 3.75
C GLU A 434 -15.80 16.36 2.70
N GLU A 435 -16.59 17.42 2.95
CA GLU A 435 -16.43 18.71 2.27
C GLU A 435 -15.00 19.21 2.55
N ASP A 436 -14.04 18.69 1.78
CA ASP A 436 -12.66 19.06 1.91
C ASP A 436 -12.56 20.50 1.39
N THR A 437 -12.10 21.37 2.28
CA THR A 437 -11.91 22.81 2.09
C THR A 437 -10.79 23.12 1.08
N TYR A 438 -10.50 22.21 0.14
CA TYR A 438 -9.72 22.48 -1.05
C TYR A 438 -10.60 23.19 -2.07
N THR A 439 -10.89 24.46 -1.78
CA THR A 439 -11.14 25.40 -2.86
C THR A 439 -9.85 25.43 -3.69
N MET A 440 -9.84 24.71 -4.82
CA MET A 440 -8.81 24.85 -5.84
C MET A 440 -8.58 26.36 -6.04
N PRO A 441 -7.41 26.91 -5.70
CA PRO A 441 -7.11 28.28 -6.11
C PRO A 441 -7.23 28.26 -7.62
N SER A 442 -8.12 29.08 -8.18
CA SER A 442 -8.56 29.02 -9.57
C SER A 442 -7.41 28.61 -10.50
N THR A 443 -7.53 27.46 -11.15
CA THR A 443 -6.53 26.84 -12.06
C THR A 443 -6.13 27.72 -13.24
N ARG A 444 -6.73 28.90 -13.37
CA ARG A 444 -6.62 29.83 -14.50
C ARG A 444 -5.19 30.13 -14.96
N ASP A 445 -4.20 30.11 -14.08
CA ASP A 445 -2.81 30.44 -14.45
C ASP A 445 -2.01 29.25 -15.04
N TYR A 446 -2.46 28.00 -14.85
CA TYR A 446 -1.76 26.78 -15.30
C TYR A 446 -2.67 25.81 -16.07
N GLU A 447 -3.92 26.20 -16.30
CA GLU A 447 -4.88 25.44 -17.08
C GLU A 447 -4.55 25.56 -18.56
N ILE A 448 -4.26 24.42 -19.17
CA ILE A 448 -3.96 24.31 -20.60
C ILE A 448 -5.22 23.84 -21.31
N GLN A 449 -5.51 24.43 -22.47
CA GLN A 449 -6.57 23.93 -23.34
C GLN A 449 -6.11 22.65 -24.04
N ARG A 450 -6.94 21.61 -24.02
CA ARG A 450 -6.59 20.28 -24.53
C ARG A 450 -6.17 20.29 -26.00
N ASP A 451 -6.81 21.11 -26.82
CA ASP A 451 -6.54 21.30 -28.24
C ASP A 451 -5.12 21.83 -28.52
N ARG A 452 -4.45 22.41 -27.52
CA ARG A 452 -3.08 22.90 -27.65
C ARG A 452 -2.01 21.83 -27.49
N ILE A 453 -2.38 20.61 -27.11
CA ILE A 453 -1.46 19.52 -26.80
C ILE A 453 -1.72 18.33 -27.72
N GLU A 454 -0.70 17.94 -28.47
CA GLU A 454 -0.71 16.70 -29.24
C GLU A 454 -0.17 15.55 -28.39
N LEU A 455 -1.02 14.55 -28.13
CA LEU A 455 -0.65 13.33 -27.41
C LEU A 455 0.08 12.37 -28.36
N GLY A 456 1.34 12.08 -28.06
CA GLY A 456 2.18 11.14 -28.79
C GLY A 456 2.19 9.74 -28.18
N ARG A 457 3.29 9.01 -28.41
CA ARG A 457 3.45 7.63 -27.94
C ARG A 457 3.56 7.53 -26.41
N CYS A 458 3.12 6.41 -25.85
CA CYS A 458 3.38 6.06 -24.46
C CYS A 458 4.90 5.85 -24.24
N ILE A 459 5.44 6.46 -23.20
CA ILE A 459 6.86 6.40 -22.80
C ILE A 459 7.06 5.81 -21.40
N GLY A 460 5.99 5.63 -20.62
CA GLY A 460 6.05 4.98 -19.32
C GLY A 460 4.66 4.62 -18.80
N GLU A 461 4.58 3.53 -18.03
CA GLU A 461 3.35 3.07 -17.41
C GLU A 461 3.43 3.28 -15.89
N GLY A 462 2.51 4.08 -15.35
CA GLY A 462 2.44 4.40 -13.92
C GLY A 462 1.20 3.81 -13.24
N GLN A 463 1.24 3.73 -11.91
CA GLN A 463 0.12 3.21 -11.10
C GLN A 463 -1.18 4.03 -11.27
N PHE A 464 -1.05 5.34 -11.47
CA PHE A 464 -2.18 6.27 -11.62
C PHE A 464 -2.54 6.55 -13.09
N GLY A 465 -1.76 6.00 -14.03
CA GLY A 465 -1.98 6.06 -15.46
C GLY A 465 -0.69 6.23 -16.25
N ASP A 466 -0.82 6.36 -17.57
CA ASP A 466 0.31 6.29 -18.50
C ASP A 466 0.93 7.66 -18.73
N VAL A 467 2.26 7.68 -18.90
CA VAL A 467 3.05 8.83 -19.29
C VAL A 467 3.31 8.74 -20.80
N HIS A 468 2.92 9.77 -21.53
CA HIS A 468 3.11 9.88 -22.97
C HIS A 468 4.09 11.02 -23.28
N GLN A 469 4.79 10.91 -24.40
CA GLN A 469 5.44 12.06 -25.02
C GLN A 469 4.37 12.89 -25.74
N GLY A 470 4.53 14.21 -25.78
CA GLY A 470 3.68 15.09 -26.58
C GLY A 470 4.40 16.33 -27.07
N SER A 471 3.67 17.17 -27.80
CA SER A 471 4.16 18.47 -28.26
C SER A 471 3.07 19.52 -28.11
N THR A 472 3.49 20.78 -28.01
CA THR A 472 2.54 21.91 -27.95
C THR A 472 2.30 22.45 -29.35
N THR A 473 1.06 22.82 -29.66
CA THR A 473 0.70 23.44 -30.96
C THR A 473 1.26 24.85 -31.11
N ASP A 474 1.42 25.57 -29.99
CA ASP A 474 1.98 26.93 -29.94
C ASP A 474 3.50 26.94 -30.21
N ASP A 475 4.22 25.90 -29.76
CA ASP A 475 5.62 25.65 -30.07
C ASP A 475 5.85 24.15 -30.36
N PRO A 476 5.88 23.74 -31.64
CA PRO A 476 6.10 22.35 -32.04
C PRO A 476 7.47 21.79 -31.59
N ASN A 477 8.44 22.66 -31.30
CA ASN A 477 9.76 22.23 -30.83
C ASN A 477 9.77 21.95 -29.31
N LEU A 478 8.75 22.40 -28.58
CA LEU A 478 8.62 22.12 -27.15
C LEU A 478 8.03 20.72 -26.95
N SER A 479 8.92 19.75 -26.71
CA SER A 479 8.53 18.39 -26.33
C SER A 479 8.17 18.31 -24.85
N VAL A 480 7.03 17.68 -24.55
CA VAL A 480 6.47 17.58 -23.20
C VAL A 480 6.21 16.12 -22.81
N ALA A 481 6.16 15.86 -21.50
CA ALA A 481 5.68 14.60 -20.93
C ALA A 481 4.27 14.79 -20.37
N ILE A 482 3.36 13.88 -20.71
CA ILE A 482 1.93 13.97 -20.41
C ILE A 482 1.54 12.77 -19.55
N LYS A 483 1.31 13.00 -18.27
CA LYS A 483 0.77 11.98 -17.37
C LYS A 483 -0.75 11.99 -17.49
N THR A 484 -1.31 10.89 -17.98
CA THR A 484 -2.75 10.69 -18.18
C THR A 484 -3.35 9.91 -17.02
N CYS A 485 -4.56 10.24 -16.60
CA CYS A 485 -5.29 9.45 -15.61
C CYS A 485 -6.20 8.43 -16.32
N LYS A 486 -6.01 7.13 -16.06
CA LYS A 486 -6.77 6.05 -16.72
C LYS A 486 -8.23 5.97 -16.26
N ASN A 487 -8.52 6.30 -15.00
CA ASN A 487 -9.86 6.18 -14.39
C ASN A 487 -10.24 7.44 -13.58
N CYS A 488 -10.83 8.45 -14.21
CA CYS A 488 -11.34 9.66 -13.54
C CYS A 488 -12.84 9.55 -13.16
N THR A 489 -13.30 8.38 -12.69
CA THR A 489 -14.74 8.13 -12.45
C THR A 489 -15.26 8.67 -11.13
N SER A 490 -14.37 9.00 -10.17
CA SER A 490 -14.73 9.66 -8.91
C SER A 490 -13.90 10.93 -8.70
N ASP A 491 -14.52 11.95 -8.10
CA ASP A 491 -13.86 13.23 -7.82
C ASP A 491 -12.63 13.06 -6.91
N SER A 492 -12.65 12.09 -6.00
CA SER A 492 -11.54 11.77 -5.08
C SER A 492 -10.29 11.20 -5.78
N VAL A 493 -10.44 10.46 -6.89
CA VAL A 493 -9.31 9.96 -7.68
C VAL A 493 -8.71 11.10 -8.50
N ARG A 494 -9.57 11.96 -9.07
CA ARG A 494 -9.16 13.16 -9.80
C ARG A 494 -8.35 14.11 -8.91
N GLU A 495 -8.83 14.36 -7.70
CA GLU A 495 -8.17 15.26 -6.75
C GLU A 495 -6.79 14.73 -6.33
N LYS A 496 -6.69 13.44 -5.98
CA LYS A 496 -5.39 12.82 -5.67
C LYS A 496 -4.41 12.86 -6.83
N PHE A 497 -4.90 12.73 -8.07
CA PHE A 497 -4.07 12.85 -9.25
C PHE A 497 -3.55 14.28 -9.41
N LEU A 498 -4.44 15.28 -9.28
CA LEU A 498 -4.08 16.70 -9.35
C LEU A 498 -3.20 17.16 -8.18
N GLN A 499 -3.24 16.48 -7.03
CA GLN A 499 -2.40 16.78 -5.87
C GLN A 499 -0.90 16.72 -6.20
N GLU A 500 -0.50 15.84 -7.12
CA GLU A 500 0.88 15.76 -7.61
C GLU A 500 1.27 17.05 -8.33
N ALA A 501 0.43 17.54 -9.24
CA ALA A 501 0.65 18.80 -9.95
C ALA A 501 0.66 20.00 -8.99
N LEU A 502 -0.24 20.04 -8.00
CA LEU A 502 -0.26 21.10 -6.97
C LEU A 502 1.02 21.13 -6.13
N THR A 503 1.60 19.96 -5.88
CA THR A 503 2.88 19.84 -5.18
C THR A 503 4.02 20.33 -6.06
N MET A 504 4.09 19.85 -7.31
CA MET A 504 5.11 20.24 -8.28
C MET A 504 5.11 21.74 -8.59
N ARG A 505 3.93 22.39 -8.60
CA ARG A 505 3.78 23.84 -8.81
C ARG A 505 4.64 24.68 -7.87
N GLN A 506 4.93 24.19 -6.67
CA GLN A 506 5.67 24.93 -5.65
C GLN A 506 7.19 24.87 -5.84
N PHE A 507 7.65 24.08 -6.81
CA PHE A 507 9.07 23.80 -7.03
C PHE A 507 9.60 24.50 -8.28
N ASP A 508 10.73 25.16 -8.13
CA ASP A 508 11.49 25.76 -9.21
C ASP A 508 12.97 25.51 -8.91
N HIS A 509 13.55 24.51 -9.57
CA HIS A 509 14.92 24.06 -9.34
C HIS A 509 15.46 23.33 -10.59
N PRO A 510 16.72 23.56 -11.01
CA PRO A 510 17.27 23.00 -12.26
C PRO A 510 17.32 21.48 -12.33
N ASN A 511 17.30 20.80 -11.18
CA ASN A 511 17.33 19.33 -11.08
C ASN A 511 16.02 18.75 -10.51
N ILE A 512 14.89 19.45 -10.67
CA ILE A 512 13.54 18.95 -10.36
C ILE A 512 12.68 19.11 -11.62
N VAL A 513 11.97 18.05 -11.99
CA VAL A 513 11.09 18.05 -13.17
C VAL A 513 10.04 19.16 -13.06
N LYS A 514 10.05 20.09 -14.02
CA LYS A 514 9.16 21.24 -14.06
C LYS A 514 7.75 20.88 -14.52
N LEU A 515 6.75 21.39 -13.79
CA LEU A 515 5.36 21.41 -14.23
C LEU A 515 5.17 22.51 -15.27
N ILE A 516 4.61 22.15 -16.43
CA ILE A 516 4.22 23.09 -17.48
C ILE A 516 2.77 23.53 -17.29
N GLY A 517 1.87 22.59 -16.99
CA GLY A 517 0.47 22.90 -16.68
C GLY A 517 -0.40 21.66 -16.50
N VAL A 518 -1.70 21.87 -16.40
CA VAL A 518 -2.71 20.82 -16.16
C VAL A 518 -3.90 20.98 -17.10
N ILE A 519 -4.46 19.86 -17.54
CA ILE A 519 -5.77 19.78 -18.20
C ILE A 519 -6.71 19.11 -17.22
N THR A 520 -7.65 19.87 -16.69
CA THR A 520 -8.61 19.46 -15.64
C THR A 520 -9.80 18.69 -16.21
N GLU A 521 -10.03 18.79 -17.53
CA GLU A 521 -11.08 18.07 -18.26
C GLU A 521 -10.78 16.57 -18.37
N ASN A 522 -11.77 15.73 -18.09
CA ASN A 522 -11.62 14.29 -18.16
C ASN A 522 -11.31 13.80 -19.59
N PRO A 523 -10.32 12.89 -19.77
CA PRO A 523 -9.41 12.38 -18.74
C PRO A 523 -8.36 13.42 -18.33
N VAL A 524 -8.12 13.62 -17.02
CA VAL A 524 -7.19 14.66 -16.53
C VAL A 524 -5.75 14.39 -16.96
N TRP A 525 -5.05 15.43 -17.43
CA TRP A 525 -3.63 15.37 -17.83
C TRP A 525 -2.75 16.32 -17.01
N ILE A 526 -1.55 15.86 -16.65
CA ILE A 526 -0.48 16.69 -16.06
C ILE A 526 0.64 16.80 -17.09
N ILE A 527 0.98 18.04 -17.46
CA ILE A 527 1.97 18.35 -18.48
C ILE A 527 3.27 18.78 -17.80
N MET A 528 4.36 18.09 -18.11
CA MET A 528 5.67 18.26 -17.49
C MET A 528 6.74 18.40 -18.57
N GLU A 529 7.92 18.90 -18.20
CA GLU A 529 9.06 18.88 -19.11
C GLU A 529 9.48 17.44 -19.47
N LEU A 530 9.87 17.22 -20.73
CA LEU A 530 10.31 15.92 -21.21
C LEU A 530 11.81 15.74 -20.99
N CYS A 531 12.18 14.81 -20.11
CA CYS A 531 13.56 14.33 -20.00
C CYS A 531 13.85 13.30 -21.10
N THR A 532 14.55 13.73 -22.15
CA THR A 532 14.67 12.98 -23.42
C THR A 532 15.42 11.65 -23.34
N LEU A 533 16.28 11.46 -22.33
CA LEU A 533 17.08 10.24 -22.15
C LEU A 533 16.44 9.24 -21.16
N GLY A 534 15.23 9.54 -20.68
CA GLY A 534 14.39 8.61 -19.93
C GLY A 534 14.83 8.36 -18.49
N GLU A 535 14.47 7.19 -17.95
CA GLU A 535 14.76 6.76 -16.58
C GLU A 535 16.26 6.51 -16.36
N LEU A 536 16.83 7.08 -15.29
CA LEU A 536 18.26 6.97 -14.95
C LEU A 536 18.72 5.52 -14.79
N ARG A 537 17.90 4.65 -14.20
CA ARG A 537 18.27 3.25 -14.01
C ARG A 537 18.54 2.53 -15.34
N SER A 538 17.66 2.71 -16.31
CA SER A 538 17.79 2.11 -17.66
C SER A 538 18.98 2.74 -18.40
N PHE A 539 19.14 4.07 -18.29
CA PHE A 539 20.28 4.80 -18.86
C PHE A 539 21.63 4.27 -18.35
N LEU A 540 21.77 4.08 -17.03
CA LEU A 540 22.99 3.56 -16.40
C LEU A 540 23.34 2.14 -16.86
N GLN A 541 22.34 1.28 -17.03
CA GLN A 541 22.54 -0.10 -17.45
C GLN A 541 23.02 -0.18 -18.91
N VAL A 542 22.40 0.60 -19.80
CA VAL A 542 22.75 0.63 -21.22
C VAL A 542 24.12 1.26 -21.44
N ARG A 543 24.48 2.31 -20.69
CA ARG A 543 25.72 3.07 -20.87
C ARG A 543 26.83 2.73 -19.88
N LYS A 544 26.77 1.55 -19.24
CA LYS A 544 27.73 1.14 -18.20
C LYS A 544 29.20 1.32 -18.59
N TYR A 545 29.56 1.07 -19.85
CA TYR A 545 30.94 1.17 -20.34
C TYR A 545 31.30 2.55 -20.92
N SER A 546 30.32 3.46 -21.02
CA SER A 546 30.50 4.80 -21.60
C SER A 546 30.46 5.90 -20.54
N LEU A 547 30.10 5.57 -19.31
CA LEU A 547 30.03 6.52 -18.19
C LEU A 547 31.29 6.42 -17.34
N ASP A 548 31.88 7.57 -17.05
CA ASP A 548 32.99 7.68 -16.12
C ASP A 548 32.50 7.95 -14.69
N LEU A 549 33.43 7.81 -13.73
CA LEU A 549 33.13 8.05 -12.32
C LEU A 549 32.69 9.50 -12.05
N ALA A 550 33.28 10.47 -12.76
CA ALA A 550 32.94 11.88 -12.62
C ALA A 550 31.45 12.14 -12.97
N SER A 551 30.92 11.51 -14.02
CA SER A 551 29.51 11.60 -14.39
C SER A 551 28.59 11.02 -13.31
N LEU A 552 28.96 9.87 -12.73
CA LEU A 552 28.18 9.24 -11.66
C LEU A 552 28.14 10.09 -10.37
N ILE A 553 29.25 10.73 -10.03
CA ILE A 553 29.34 11.67 -8.91
C ILE A 553 28.55 12.95 -9.22
N LEU A 554 28.61 13.44 -10.45
CA LEU A 554 27.83 14.60 -10.91
C LEU A 554 26.32 14.36 -10.74
N PHE A 555 25.81 13.18 -11.12
CA PHE A 555 24.40 12.83 -10.93
C PHE A 555 24.03 12.83 -9.44
N SER A 556 24.89 12.27 -8.59
CA SER A 556 24.70 12.27 -7.13
C SER A 556 24.68 13.69 -6.56
N TYR A 557 25.58 14.56 -7.04
CA TYR A 557 25.64 15.97 -6.66
C TYR A 557 24.36 16.71 -7.07
N GLN A 558 23.93 16.60 -8.33
CA GLN A 558 22.71 17.23 -8.83
C GLN A 558 21.48 16.84 -8.00
N LEU A 559 21.32 15.54 -7.71
CA LEU A 559 20.25 15.06 -6.82
C LEU A 559 20.35 15.63 -5.41
N SER A 560 21.55 15.75 -4.85
CA SER A 560 21.73 16.37 -3.52
C SER A 560 21.31 17.85 -3.51
N THR A 561 21.48 18.57 -4.62
CA THR A 561 21.02 19.97 -4.72
C THR A 561 19.50 20.06 -4.74
N ALA A 562 18.83 19.20 -5.51
CA ALA A 562 17.37 19.10 -5.54
C ALA A 562 16.78 18.72 -4.18
N LEU A 563 17.39 17.75 -3.49
CA LEU A 563 16.93 17.29 -2.18
C LEU A 563 17.19 18.31 -1.06
N ALA A 564 18.29 19.07 -1.14
CA ALA A 564 18.51 20.22 -0.26
C ALA A 564 17.46 21.33 -0.48
N TYR A 565 17.05 21.56 -1.72
CA TYR A 565 15.95 22.47 -2.04
C TYR A 565 14.62 21.98 -1.43
N LEU A 566 14.26 20.71 -1.61
CA LEU A 566 13.06 20.14 -1.00
C LEU A 566 13.09 20.20 0.53
N GLU A 567 14.24 19.90 1.16
CA GLU A 567 14.42 20.03 2.61
C GLU A 567 14.16 21.47 3.07
N SER A 568 14.64 22.49 2.33
CA SER A 568 14.41 23.90 2.65
C SER A 568 12.94 24.32 2.55
N LYS A 569 12.17 23.65 1.68
CA LYS A 569 10.72 23.81 1.52
C LYS A 569 9.92 22.90 2.45
N ARG A 570 10.58 22.17 3.37
CA ARG A 570 9.98 21.20 4.30
C ARG A 570 9.18 20.08 3.61
N PHE A 571 9.61 19.65 2.43
CA PHE A 571 9.01 18.51 1.72
C PHE A 571 9.82 17.23 1.94
N VAL A 572 9.10 16.11 2.08
CA VAL A 572 9.67 14.75 2.11
C VAL A 572 9.21 14.01 0.86
N HIS A 573 10.17 13.48 0.11
CA HIS A 573 9.94 12.81 -1.17
C HIS A 573 9.37 11.40 -0.99
N ARG A 574 9.87 10.65 0.01
CA ARG A 574 9.41 9.32 0.42
C ARG A 574 9.72 8.16 -0.53
N ASP A 575 10.10 8.44 -1.77
CA ASP A 575 10.52 7.42 -2.73
C ASP A 575 11.72 7.84 -3.59
N ILE A 576 12.87 8.10 -2.95
CA ILE A 576 14.10 8.47 -3.67
C ILE A 576 14.79 7.18 -4.14
N ALA A 577 14.85 6.99 -5.46
CA ALA A 577 15.49 5.85 -6.10
C ALA A 577 15.82 6.17 -7.57
N ALA A 578 16.76 5.43 -8.18
CA ALA A 578 17.16 5.68 -9.58
C ALA A 578 16.00 5.55 -10.58
N ARG A 579 14.91 4.85 -10.22
CA ARG A 579 13.70 4.72 -11.06
C ARG A 579 12.81 5.98 -11.10
N ASN A 580 12.97 6.85 -10.12
CA ASN A 580 12.23 8.12 -10.01
C ASN A 580 13.12 9.32 -10.38
N VAL A 581 14.28 9.05 -11.01
CA VAL A 581 15.20 10.07 -11.52
C VAL A 581 15.22 9.95 -13.02
N LEU A 582 15.06 11.08 -13.70
CA LEU A 582 15.05 11.19 -15.15
C LEU A 582 16.33 11.86 -15.65
N VAL A 583 16.72 11.54 -16.89
CA VAL A 583 17.93 12.06 -17.52
C VAL A 583 17.51 13.02 -18.64
N SER A 584 17.83 14.30 -18.48
CA SER A 584 17.48 15.35 -19.44
C SER A 584 18.53 15.45 -20.56
N SER A 585 19.81 15.42 -20.18
CA SER A 585 20.98 15.39 -21.05
C SER A 585 22.05 14.46 -20.47
N MET A 586 23.13 14.22 -21.21
CA MET A 586 24.22 13.32 -20.78
C MET A 586 24.85 13.73 -19.44
N ASP A 587 24.75 15.00 -19.07
CA ASP A 587 25.32 15.64 -17.89
C ASP A 587 24.26 16.23 -16.95
N CYS A 588 22.96 15.95 -17.16
CA CYS A 588 21.88 16.51 -16.35
C CYS A 588 20.81 15.48 -15.98
N VAL A 589 20.66 15.23 -14.67
CA VAL A 589 19.57 14.46 -14.08
C VAL A 589 18.59 15.34 -13.32
N MET A 590 17.34 14.92 -13.30
CA MET A 590 16.22 15.61 -12.67
C MET A 590 15.44 14.64 -11.79
N LEU A 591 15.11 15.08 -10.57
CA LEU A 591 14.25 14.34 -9.65
C LEU A 591 12.79 14.47 -10.09
N GLY A 592 12.10 13.34 -10.21
CA GLY A 592 10.68 13.27 -10.59
C GLY A 592 9.87 12.37 -9.65
N ASP A 593 8.60 12.19 -10.01
CA ASP A 593 7.58 11.40 -9.29
C ASP A 593 7.28 11.90 -7.85
N PHE A 594 6.44 12.93 -7.78
CA PHE A 594 6.00 13.54 -6.53
C PHE A 594 4.68 12.93 -6.00
N GLY A 595 4.18 11.82 -6.57
CA GLY A 595 2.89 11.23 -6.18
C GLY A 595 2.83 10.81 -4.69
N LEU A 596 3.97 10.45 -4.11
CA LEU A 596 4.11 10.12 -2.69
C LEU A 596 4.60 11.28 -1.83
N SER A 597 5.02 12.40 -2.44
CA SER A 597 5.62 13.54 -1.73
C SER A 597 4.60 14.27 -0.86
N ARG A 598 5.02 14.75 0.31
CA ARG A 598 4.14 15.46 1.25
C ARG A 598 4.86 16.61 1.94
N TYR A 599 4.13 17.70 2.18
CA TYR A 599 4.59 18.83 3.00
C TYR A 599 4.58 18.45 4.48
N MET A 600 5.68 18.72 5.19
CA MET A 600 5.73 18.62 6.65
C MET A 600 5.29 19.95 7.28
N GLU A 601 4.13 19.95 7.93
CA GLU A 601 3.81 21.00 8.92
C GLU A 601 4.63 20.78 10.19
N ASP A 602 4.42 21.56 11.24
CA ASP A 602 5.22 21.59 12.48
C ASP A 602 5.32 20.24 13.25
N SER A 603 4.67 19.16 12.77
CA SER A 603 4.96 17.77 13.15
C SER A 603 6.24 17.25 12.48
N SER A 604 7.15 16.65 13.25
CA SER A 604 8.48 16.22 12.78
C SER A 604 8.50 15.00 11.84
N TYR A 605 7.34 14.47 11.39
CA TYR A 605 7.25 13.31 10.48
C TYR A 605 5.86 13.00 9.88
N TYR A 606 5.83 12.13 8.86
CA TYR A 606 4.63 11.58 8.20
C TYR A 606 4.49 10.05 8.41
N LYS A 607 3.25 9.52 8.49
CA LYS A 607 2.94 8.08 8.60
C LYS A 607 2.19 7.55 7.37
N ALA A 608 2.74 6.54 6.66
CA ALA A 608 2.14 6.00 5.42
C ALA A 608 1.13 4.86 5.65
N SER A 609 0.12 4.77 4.77
CA SER A 609 -0.90 3.70 4.73
C SER A 609 -0.39 2.40 4.06
N LYS A 610 -1.19 1.32 4.17
CA LYS A 610 -0.89 -0.01 3.62
C LYS A 610 -0.77 0.03 2.09
N GLY A 611 0.36 -0.40 1.56
CA GLY A 611 0.68 -0.50 0.13
C GLY A 611 1.99 -1.28 -0.08
N LYS A 612 2.28 -1.72 -1.31
CA LYS A 612 3.53 -2.41 -1.64
C LYS A 612 4.69 -1.41 -1.56
N LEU A 613 5.36 -1.40 -0.41
CA LEU A 613 6.45 -0.47 -0.13
C LEU A 613 7.77 -0.90 -0.79
N PRO A 614 8.64 0.04 -1.19
CA PRO A 614 9.98 -0.24 -1.68
C PRO A 614 10.94 -0.57 -0.51
N ILE A 615 10.67 -1.65 0.21
CA ILE A 615 11.35 -2.03 1.47
C ILE A 615 12.88 -1.98 1.38
N LYS A 616 13.46 -2.34 0.22
CA LYS A 616 14.92 -2.37 0.01
C LYS A 616 15.60 -1.00 -0.03
N TRP A 617 14.82 0.06 -0.27
CA TRP A 617 15.29 1.45 -0.28
C TRP A 617 15.00 2.16 1.05
N MET A 618 13.96 1.74 1.76
CA MET A 618 13.44 2.44 2.93
C MET A 618 14.37 2.41 4.15
N ALA A 619 14.29 3.49 4.93
CA ALA A 619 14.96 3.58 6.22
C ALA A 619 14.31 2.64 7.27
N PRO A 620 15.08 2.15 8.28
CA PRO A 620 14.57 1.22 9.28
C PRO A 620 13.35 1.73 10.04
N GLU A 621 13.32 3.02 10.39
CA GLU A 621 12.20 3.66 11.06
C GLU A 621 10.95 3.78 10.18
N SER A 622 11.14 3.91 8.86
CA SER A 622 10.05 3.92 7.88
C SER A 622 9.46 2.54 7.69
N ILE A 623 10.27 1.48 7.80
CA ILE A 623 9.79 0.09 7.75
C ILE A 623 9.05 -0.25 9.04
N ASN A 624 9.70 -0.06 10.19
CA ASN A 624 9.17 -0.50 11.49
C ASN A 624 7.99 0.33 11.99
N PHE A 625 7.99 1.63 11.74
CA PHE A 625 7.05 2.59 12.34
C PHE A 625 6.28 3.42 11.31
N ARG A 626 6.47 3.13 10.01
CA ARG A 626 5.87 3.88 8.89
C ARG A 626 6.22 5.37 8.87
N ARG A 627 7.31 5.76 9.54
CA ARG A 627 7.74 7.15 9.71
C ARG A 627 8.60 7.64 8.54
N PHE A 628 8.22 8.75 7.92
CA PHE A 628 8.98 9.42 6.86
C PHE A 628 9.36 10.85 7.26
N THR A 629 10.62 11.20 7.08
CA THR A 629 11.24 12.49 7.42
C THR A 629 12.37 12.82 6.43
N SER A 630 12.95 14.02 6.51
CA SER A 630 14.18 14.34 5.78
C SER A 630 15.31 13.35 6.08
N ALA A 631 15.39 12.80 7.30
CA ALA A 631 16.40 11.80 7.65
C ALA A 631 16.14 10.42 6.98
N SER A 632 14.88 10.04 6.76
CA SER A 632 14.58 8.84 5.96
C SER A 632 14.89 9.05 4.48
N ASP A 633 14.68 10.27 3.97
CA ASP A 633 15.08 10.65 2.60
C ASP A 633 16.60 10.61 2.44
N VAL A 634 17.37 11.03 3.44
CA VAL A 634 18.84 10.89 3.44
C VAL A 634 19.26 9.42 3.33
N TRP A 635 18.58 8.51 4.04
CA TRP A 635 18.84 7.08 3.90
C TRP A 635 18.57 6.58 2.48
N MET A 636 17.41 6.93 1.92
CA MET A 636 17.01 6.55 0.56
C MET A 636 17.95 7.14 -0.49
N PHE A 637 18.41 8.38 -0.30
CA PHE A 637 19.44 9.00 -1.12
C PHE A 637 20.78 8.27 -1.04
N GLY A 638 21.19 7.80 0.14
CA GLY A 638 22.35 6.93 0.30
C GLY A 638 22.24 5.65 -0.55
N VAL A 639 21.05 5.02 -0.55
CA VAL A 639 20.78 3.85 -1.41
C VAL A 639 20.79 4.24 -2.89
N CYS A 640 20.24 5.40 -3.26
CA CYS A 640 20.24 5.90 -4.64
C CYS A 640 21.66 6.18 -5.16
N MET A 641 22.54 6.80 -4.36
CA MET A 641 23.96 6.96 -4.71
C MET A 641 24.63 5.60 -4.97
N TRP A 642 24.31 4.59 -4.14
CA TRP A 642 24.80 3.24 -4.36
C TRP A 642 24.26 2.63 -5.66
N GLU A 643 22.98 2.82 -5.99
CA GLU A 643 22.41 2.38 -7.28
C GLU A 643 23.10 3.03 -8.47
N ILE A 644 23.41 4.33 -8.37
CA ILE A 644 24.13 5.08 -9.41
C ILE A 644 25.52 4.46 -9.65
N LEU A 645 26.30 4.26 -8.58
CA LEU A 645 27.64 3.65 -8.69
C LEU A 645 27.63 2.17 -9.09
N MET A 646 26.52 1.48 -8.85
CA MET A 646 26.32 0.09 -9.26
C MET A 646 25.59 -0.03 -10.60
N TYR A 647 25.52 1.04 -11.38
CA TYR A 647 24.93 1.06 -12.73
C TYR A 647 23.49 0.52 -12.77
N GLY A 648 22.66 0.91 -11.80
CA GLY A 648 21.23 0.56 -11.76
C GLY A 648 20.92 -0.86 -11.26
N ILE A 649 21.89 -1.55 -10.66
CA ILE A 649 21.66 -2.82 -9.96
C ILE A 649 20.75 -2.57 -8.75
N LYS A 650 19.77 -3.46 -8.53
CA LYS A 650 18.82 -3.35 -7.41
C LYS A 650 19.54 -3.58 -6.07
N PRO A 651 19.30 -2.76 -5.03
CA PRO A 651 19.84 -3.00 -3.70
C PRO A 651 19.35 -4.34 -3.15
N PHE A 652 20.17 -5.02 -2.36
CA PHE A 652 19.86 -6.33 -1.76
C PHE A 652 19.30 -7.34 -2.78
N GLN A 653 19.92 -7.46 -3.95
CA GLN A 653 19.52 -8.44 -4.98
C GLN A 653 19.55 -9.87 -4.40
N GLY A 654 18.54 -10.68 -4.74
CA GLY A 654 18.40 -12.05 -4.20
C GLY A 654 17.91 -12.14 -2.74
N VAL A 655 17.78 -11.02 -2.02
CA VAL A 655 17.26 -11.01 -0.64
C VAL A 655 15.74 -10.76 -0.65
N LYS A 656 14.97 -11.50 0.16
CA LYS A 656 13.53 -11.29 0.33
C LYS A 656 13.26 -10.05 1.18
N ASN A 657 12.17 -9.32 0.93
CA ASN A 657 11.84 -8.08 1.66
C ASN A 657 11.81 -8.25 3.19
N ASN A 658 11.29 -9.38 3.69
CA ASN A 658 11.19 -9.65 5.12
C ASN A 658 12.57 -9.84 5.81
N ASP A 659 13.59 -10.23 5.04
CA ASP A 659 14.94 -10.48 5.55
C ASP A 659 15.77 -9.19 5.62
N VAL A 660 15.45 -8.21 4.76
CA VAL A 660 16.20 -6.95 4.60
C VAL A 660 16.29 -6.19 5.92
N ILE A 661 15.15 -5.99 6.60
CA ILE A 661 15.14 -5.27 7.88
C ILE A 661 16.04 -5.95 8.92
N GLY A 662 16.13 -7.28 8.92
CA GLY A 662 16.96 -8.00 9.87
C GLY A 662 18.44 -7.87 9.65
N ARG A 663 18.86 -7.93 8.38
CA ARG A 663 20.24 -7.67 7.99
C ARG A 663 20.64 -6.26 8.41
N ILE A 664 19.81 -5.26 8.11
CA ILE A 664 20.06 -3.86 8.48
C ILE A 664 20.14 -3.70 10.01
N GLU A 665 19.24 -4.35 10.75
CA GLU A 665 19.21 -4.31 12.21
C GLU A 665 20.39 -4.99 12.89
N ASN A 666 20.98 -5.99 12.24
CA ASN A 666 22.22 -6.67 12.62
C ASN A 666 23.49 -5.88 12.23
N GLY A 667 23.33 -4.73 11.57
CA GLY A 667 24.44 -3.86 11.19
C GLY A 667 24.94 -4.05 9.76
N GLU A 668 24.35 -4.97 8.97
CA GLU A 668 24.73 -5.13 7.57
C GLU A 668 24.36 -3.87 6.76
N ARG A 669 25.20 -3.52 5.81
CA ARG A 669 25.01 -2.42 4.85
C ARG A 669 25.37 -2.89 3.44
N LEU A 670 24.93 -2.15 2.43
CA LEU A 670 25.31 -2.43 1.04
C LEU A 670 26.83 -2.32 0.88
N ALA A 671 27.43 -3.25 0.15
CA ALA A 671 28.88 -3.31 -0.04
C ALA A 671 29.40 -2.13 -0.87
N MET A 672 30.68 -1.78 -0.69
CA MET A 672 31.34 -0.73 -1.48
C MET A 672 31.33 -1.07 -2.97
N PRO A 673 30.80 -0.19 -3.84
CA PRO A 673 30.82 -0.41 -5.29
C PRO A 673 32.26 -0.50 -5.85
N PRO A 674 32.48 -1.25 -6.95
CA PRO A 674 33.77 -1.27 -7.63
C PRO A 674 34.18 0.15 -8.06
N GLN A 675 35.46 0.49 -7.91
CA GLN A 675 36.04 1.79 -8.30
C GLN A 675 35.44 3.01 -7.54
N CYS A 676 34.68 2.78 -6.46
CA CYS A 676 34.14 3.86 -5.63
C CYS A 676 35.26 4.49 -4.76
N PRO A 677 35.42 5.83 -4.77
CA PRO A 677 36.31 6.52 -3.85
C PRO A 677 35.96 6.25 -2.38
N PRO A 678 36.93 5.99 -1.49
CA PRO A 678 36.67 5.74 -0.07
C PRO A 678 35.91 6.89 0.63
N THR A 679 36.16 8.14 0.21
CA THR A 679 35.47 9.33 0.72
C THR A 679 33.98 9.32 0.39
N LEU A 680 33.63 8.91 -0.84
CA LEU A 680 32.25 8.79 -1.28
C LEU A 680 31.51 7.63 -0.58
N TYR A 681 32.14 6.47 -0.43
CA TYR A 681 31.55 5.38 0.33
C TYR A 681 31.39 5.71 1.82
N SER A 682 32.35 6.44 2.40
CA SER A 682 32.22 6.97 3.76
C SER A 682 30.98 7.86 3.88
N LEU A 683 30.70 8.70 2.89
CA LEU A 683 29.50 9.52 2.86
C LEU A 683 28.20 8.69 2.79
N MET A 684 28.17 7.63 1.96
CA MET A 684 27.04 6.70 1.91
C MET A 684 26.79 6.01 3.26
N THR A 685 27.84 5.54 3.92
CA THR A 685 27.71 4.86 5.23
C THR A 685 27.23 5.80 6.34
N LYS A 686 27.56 7.10 6.30
CA LYS A 686 26.96 8.12 7.19
C LYS A 686 25.45 8.25 6.94
N CYS A 687 25.00 8.22 5.69
CA CYS A 687 23.57 8.23 5.34
C CYS A 687 22.85 6.99 5.91
N TRP A 688 23.53 5.85 5.99
CA TRP A 688 22.98 4.61 6.54
C TRP A 688 23.21 4.40 8.04
N SER A 689 23.47 5.47 8.80
CA SER A 689 23.41 5.39 10.26
C SER A 689 22.01 4.90 10.69
N TYR A 690 21.96 3.90 11.57
CA TYR A 690 20.68 3.34 12.02
C TYR A 690 19.84 4.39 12.75
N ASP A 691 20.49 5.19 13.59
CA ASP A 691 19.89 6.32 14.29
C ASP A 691 19.66 7.49 13.30
N PRO A 692 18.40 7.89 13.04
CA PRO A 692 18.09 8.94 12.09
C PRO A 692 18.74 10.28 12.44
N SER A 693 18.91 10.58 13.73
CA SER A 693 19.49 11.84 14.20
C SER A 693 20.98 12.00 13.90
N LYS A 694 21.67 10.90 13.59
CA LYS A 694 23.10 10.88 13.27
C LYS A 694 23.38 10.98 11.77
N ARG A 695 22.34 10.96 10.93
CA ARG A 695 22.48 11.08 9.48
C ARG A 695 22.76 12.56 9.12
N PRO A 696 23.63 12.85 8.15
CA PRO A 696 23.90 14.22 7.72
C PRO A 696 22.67 14.83 7.04
N ARG A 697 22.60 16.16 6.99
CA ARG A 697 21.54 16.87 6.24
C ARG A 697 21.90 16.97 4.75
N PHE A 698 20.92 17.25 3.89
CA PHE A 698 21.19 17.37 2.45
C PHE A 698 22.12 18.54 2.11
N THR A 699 22.07 19.63 2.87
CA THR A 699 23.00 20.75 2.73
C THR A 699 24.47 20.34 2.95
N GLU A 700 24.71 19.45 3.90
CA GLU A 700 26.04 18.90 4.18
C GLU A 700 26.48 17.92 3.09
N LEU A 701 25.57 17.03 2.67
CA LEU A 701 25.81 16.06 1.58
C LEU A 701 26.16 16.77 0.28
N LYS A 702 25.41 17.82 -0.09
CA LYS A 702 25.68 18.67 -1.25
C LYS A 702 27.10 19.23 -1.23
N THR A 703 27.53 19.75 -0.08
CA THR A 703 28.85 20.35 0.07
C THR A 703 29.95 19.30 -0.10
N GLN A 704 29.81 18.14 0.56
CA GLN A 704 30.80 17.07 0.46
C GLN A 704 30.87 16.46 -0.94
N LEU A 705 29.72 16.25 -1.61
CA LEU A 705 29.68 15.76 -2.99
C LEU A 705 30.31 16.76 -3.98
N SER A 706 30.14 18.06 -3.75
CA SER A 706 30.81 19.09 -4.57
C SER A 706 32.32 18.99 -4.48
N THR A 707 32.86 18.81 -3.27
CA THR A 707 34.31 18.66 -3.05
C THR A 707 34.83 17.37 -3.69
N ILE A 708 34.15 16.24 -3.48
CA ILE A 708 34.53 14.95 -4.05
C ILE A 708 34.50 14.99 -5.59
N LEU A 709 33.50 15.67 -6.18
CA LEU A 709 33.39 15.83 -7.63
C LEU A 709 34.57 16.62 -8.21
N GLU A 710 34.95 17.71 -7.56
CA GLU A 710 36.06 18.56 -7.99
C GLU A 710 37.40 17.80 -7.90
N GLU A 711 37.62 17.07 -6.81
CA GLU A 711 38.80 16.20 -6.65
C GLU A 711 38.88 15.12 -7.74
N GLU A 712 37.77 14.46 -8.07
CA GLU A 712 37.76 13.42 -9.11
C GLU A 712 38.01 14.02 -10.51
N LYS A 713 37.46 15.20 -10.82
CA LYS A 713 37.72 15.90 -12.08
C LYS A 713 39.19 16.24 -12.24
N GLN A 714 39.82 16.78 -11.20
CA GLN A 714 41.26 17.09 -11.19
C GLN A 714 42.11 15.83 -11.40
N GLN A 715 41.77 14.73 -10.72
CA GLN A 715 42.47 13.44 -10.92
C GLN A 715 42.28 12.90 -12.33
N MET A 716 41.09 13.05 -12.91
CA MET A 716 40.80 12.62 -14.28
C MET A 716 41.62 13.41 -15.31
N GLU A 717 41.68 14.74 -15.18
CA GLU A 717 42.51 15.61 -16.02
C GLU A 717 43.99 15.27 -15.88
N GLU A 718 44.46 14.99 -14.66
CA GLU A 718 45.83 14.56 -14.42
C GLU A 718 46.13 13.21 -15.08
N ARG A 719 45.23 12.23 -14.98
CA ARG A 719 45.35 10.93 -15.69
C ARG A 719 45.41 11.12 -17.20
N GLN A 720 44.55 11.96 -17.77
CA GLN A 720 44.58 12.27 -19.20
C GLN A 720 45.88 12.97 -19.61
N ARG A 721 46.39 13.90 -18.79
CA ARG A 721 47.66 14.58 -19.04
C ARG A 721 48.84 13.64 -18.96
N MET A 722 48.86 12.70 -18.01
CA MET A 722 49.90 11.68 -17.91
C MET A 722 49.88 10.74 -19.12
N GLU A 723 48.70 10.33 -19.58
CA GLU A 723 48.56 9.47 -20.76
C GLU A 723 48.97 10.20 -22.05
N MET A 724 48.63 11.48 -22.21
CA MET A 724 49.08 12.28 -23.34
C MET A 724 50.61 12.44 -23.36
N ARG A 725 51.25 12.66 -22.20
CA ARG A 725 52.73 12.66 -22.09
C ARG A 725 53.35 11.33 -22.50
N ARG A 726 52.71 10.21 -22.13
CA ARG A 726 53.15 8.86 -22.48
C ARG A 726 53.03 8.60 -23.98
N GLN A 727 51.96 9.05 -24.64
CA GLN A 727 51.77 8.91 -26.08
C GLN A 727 52.77 9.74 -26.90
N VAL A 728 53.12 10.95 -26.44
CA VAL A 728 54.12 11.81 -27.11
C VAL A 728 55.52 11.17 -27.10
N ASN A 729 55.88 10.44 -26.04
CA ASN A 729 57.19 9.76 -25.96
C ASN A 729 57.34 8.55 -26.90
N VAL A 730 56.25 7.99 -27.45
CA VAL A 730 56.29 6.81 -28.34
C VAL A 730 56.42 7.21 -29.82
N SER A 731 56.19 8.49 -30.17
CA SER A 731 56.18 8.97 -31.56
C SER A 731 57.57 9.21 -32.19
N TRP A 732 58.67 9.07 -31.46
CA TRP A 732 60.03 9.37 -31.96
C TRP A 732 60.80 8.17 -32.51
N ASP A 733 60.27 6.95 -32.43
CA ASP A 733 60.99 5.72 -32.79
C ASP A 733 60.56 5.11 -34.14
N SER A 734 60.13 5.94 -35.10
CA SER A 734 59.70 5.47 -36.42
C SER A 734 60.16 6.41 -37.53
N GLY A 735 61.46 6.42 -37.81
CA GLY A 735 62.07 7.08 -38.96
C GLY A 735 63.60 6.99 -38.89
N GLY A 736 64.18 6.13 -39.71
CA GLY A 736 65.57 5.67 -39.57
C GLY A 736 66.70 6.63 -39.97
N SER A 737 67.90 6.07 -39.80
CA SER A 737 69.27 6.51 -40.14
C SER A 737 70.06 7.19 -39.02
N GLU A 738 71.27 6.65 -38.86
CA GLU A 738 72.28 6.90 -37.85
C GLU A 738 72.62 8.38 -37.63
N ASP A 739 72.56 8.83 -36.38
CA ASP A 739 73.72 9.42 -35.68
C ASP A 739 73.31 9.76 -34.24
N ALA A 740 73.89 9.04 -33.28
CA ALA A 740 73.73 9.38 -31.87
C ALA A 740 74.49 10.69 -31.58
N PRO A 741 73.86 11.72 -30.98
CA PRO A 741 74.60 12.91 -30.59
C PRO A 741 75.68 12.56 -29.55
N PRO A 742 76.91 13.12 -29.65
CA PRO A 742 78.02 12.73 -28.80
C PRO A 742 77.74 13.10 -27.34
N LYS A 743 77.97 12.14 -26.44
CA LYS A 743 77.93 12.33 -24.98
C LYS A 743 78.86 13.49 -24.58
N PRO A 744 78.39 14.48 -23.78
CA PRO A 744 79.31 15.45 -23.20
C PRO A 744 80.29 14.75 -22.26
N SER A 745 81.58 14.97 -22.53
CA SER A 745 82.69 14.45 -21.73
C SER A 745 82.64 15.02 -20.32
N ARG A 746 82.57 14.13 -19.32
CA ARG A 746 82.64 14.49 -17.90
C ARG A 746 84.11 14.71 -17.52
N PRO A 747 84.54 15.90 -17.07
CA PRO A 747 85.89 16.09 -16.54
C PRO A 747 86.02 15.33 -15.22
N GLY A 748 86.96 14.40 -15.16
CA GLY A 748 87.34 13.71 -13.93
C GLY A 748 88.20 14.60 -13.05
N TYR A 749 88.13 14.38 -11.73
CA TYR A 749 89.20 14.47 -10.70
C TYR A 749 88.59 13.90 -9.39
N PRO A 750 89.38 13.51 -8.37
CA PRO A 750 89.51 12.12 -7.95
C PRO A 750 89.09 11.90 -6.49
N SER A 751 89.00 10.64 -6.07
CA SER A 751 88.96 10.28 -4.64
C SER A 751 90.18 10.79 -3.88
N PRO A 752 90.00 11.05 -2.59
CA PRO A 752 90.84 10.35 -1.63
C PRO A 752 90.06 9.77 -0.46
N ARG A 753 90.38 8.51 -0.15
CA ARG A 753 90.35 7.99 1.22
C ARG A 753 91.57 8.55 1.95
N SER A 754 91.37 9.09 3.14
CA SER A 754 92.31 8.93 4.24
C SER A 754 91.62 9.23 5.57
N SER A 755 91.73 8.24 6.45
CA SER A 755 91.35 8.14 7.85
C SER A 755 92.16 9.05 8.77
N GLU A 756 91.51 9.59 9.80
CA GLU A 756 92.01 10.01 11.13
C GLU A 756 90.78 10.64 11.84
N GLY A 757 90.40 10.42 13.10
CA GLY A 757 90.90 9.68 14.24
C GLY A 757 90.06 10.14 15.46
N PHE A 758 89.96 9.26 16.47
CA PHE A 758 89.60 9.51 17.89
C PHE A 758 88.12 9.81 18.25
N PHE A 759 87.38 8.87 18.86
CA PHE A 759 87.30 8.44 20.30
C PHE A 759 86.51 9.46 21.17
N THR A 760 85.54 9.11 22.04
CA THR A 760 85.38 8.03 23.05
C THR A 760 83.87 7.97 23.44
N SER A 761 83.14 6.83 23.44
CA SER A 761 83.10 5.69 24.42
C SER A 761 81.86 5.77 25.38
N PRO A 762 81.47 4.71 26.14
CA PRO A 762 80.83 3.47 25.65
C PRO A 762 79.75 2.88 26.62
N GLN A 763 79.40 1.59 26.44
CA GLN A 763 78.95 0.54 27.39
C GLN A 763 77.47 0.08 27.30
N HIS A 764 77.08 -1.19 27.52
CA HIS A 764 77.63 -2.53 27.28
C HIS A 764 76.52 -3.55 27.65
N ASN A 765 76.48 -4.69 26.94
CA ASN A 765 75.94 -6.04 27.24
C ASN A 765 74.94 -6.36 28.39
N HIS A 766 73.84 -6.99 27.98
CA HIS A 766 73.28 -8.33 28.35
C HIS A 766 73.36 -8.98 29.77
N TYR A 767 72.13 -9.29 30.27
CA TYR A 767 71.63 -10.47 31.06
C TYR A 767 72.02 -10.67 32.55
N PRO A 768 71.30 -11.50 33.37
CA PRO A 768 69.84 -11.72 33.58
C PRO A 768 69.44 -11.80 35.10
N VAL A 769 68.21 -12.29 35.41
CA VAL A 769 67.76 -13.05 36.63
C VAL A 769 66.63 -12.45 37.52
N THR A 770 65.42 -12.97 37.28
CA THR A 770 64.31 -13.49 38.14
C THR A 770 63.75 -12.87 39.45
N HIS A 771 62.41 -13.03 39.56
CA HIS A 771 61.50 -13.17 40.73
C HIS A 771 61.18 -11.90 41.57
N THR A 772 59.95 -11.56 41.99
CA THR A 772 58.70 -12.33 42.22
C THR A 772 57.48 -11.40 42.39
N ARG A 773 56.31 -11.86 41.90
CA ARG A 773 54.92 -11.76 42.43
C ARG A 773 54.32 -10.44 42.95
N LEU A 774 53.14 -10.10 42.40
CA LEU A 774 51.85 -10.19 43.10
C LEU A 774 50.67 -10.34 42.10
N HIS A 775 49.74 -11.24 42.45
CA HIS A 775 48.47 -11.60 41.77
C HIS A 775 47.41 -10.47 41.86
N PHE A 776 46.28 -10.39 41.15
CA PHE A 776 45.27 -11.41 40.75
C PHE A 776 44.42 -10.93 39.54
N SER A 777 43.78 -11.90 38.89
CA SER A 777 43.08 -12.00 37.59
C SER A 777 41.80 -11.19 37.30
N ALA A 778 41.56 -10.91 36.00
CA ALA A 778 40.31 -11.22 35.29
C ALA A 778 40.55 -11.28 33.75
N GLY A 779 39.88 -12.19 33.04
CA GLY A 779 40.31 -12.75 31.75
C GLY A 779 39.77 -12.13 30.44
N ARG A 780 40.64 -12.25 29.43
CA ARG A 780 40.48 -12.61 27.99
C ARG A 780 39.32 -12.01 27.15
N LEU A 781 39.72 -11.25 26.13
CA LEU A 781 39.31 -11.51 24.73
C LEU A 781 40.53 -11.32 23.80
N CYS A 782 40.67 -12.24 22.86
CA CYS A 782 41.83 -12.44 21.99
C CYS A 782 41.69 -11.63 20.70
N VAL A 783 42.73 -10.87 20.36
CA VAL A 783 43.02 -10.33 19.02
C VAL A 783 44.27 -11.04 18.55
N CYS A 784 44.28 -11.57 17.33
CA CYS A 784 45.52 -12.00 16.69
C CYS A 784 45.60 -11.43 15.27
N VAL A 785 46.57 -10.55 15.10
CA VAL A 785 47.14 -10.08 13.84
C VAL A 785 48.19 -11.10 13.41
N CYS A 786 48.28 -11.43 12.13
CA CYS A 786 49.46 -12.09 11.57
C CYS A 786 49.87 -11.42 10.26
N VAL A 787 51.12 -10.95 10.24
CA VAL A 787 51.93 -10.64 9.06
C VAL A 787 53.24 -11.38 9.27
N TYR A 788 53.70 -12.16 8.29
CA TYR A 788 55.07 -12.60 7.95
C TYR A 788 54.89 -13.65 6.82
N VAL A 789 55.73 -13.88 5.80
CA VAL A 789 56.79 -13.18 5.05
C VAL A 789 56.99 -13.99 3.75
N PHE A 790 57.48 -13.35 2.69
CA PHE A 790 57.93 -13.90 1.38
C PHE A 790 58.99 -15.03 1.49
N GLN A 791 58.98 -16.03 0.58
CA GLN A 791 60.05 -16.28 -0.43
C GLN A 791 59.79 -17.53 -1.32
N GLU A 792 59.81 -17.30 -2.64
CA GLU A 792 60.16 -18.11 -3.84
C GLU A 792 59.61 -19.51 -4.18
N GLY A 793 59.09 -19.62 -5.41
CA GLY A 793 58.77 -20.84 -6.14
C GLY A 793 57.95 -20.56 -7.40
N GLY A 794 58.56 -19.97 -8.43
CA GLY A 794 57.94 -19.66 -9.73
C GLY A 794 57.90 -20.86 -10.70
N CYS A 795 57.22 -20.63 -11.83
CA CYS A 795 57.02 -21.51 -13.01
C CYS A 795 55.91 -22.57 -12.90
N GLY A 796 54.66 -22.13 -13.08
CA GLY A 796 53.51 -23.00 -13.39
C GLY A 796 52.25 -22.24 -13.83
N GLY A 797 52.06 -21.01 -13.33
CA GLY A 797 50.86 -20.21 -13.62
C GLY A 797 50.91 -19.35 -14.89
N HIS A 798 52.11 -19.00 -15.39
CA HIS A 798 52.23 -18.08 -16.53
C HIS A 798 51.85 -18.73 -17.87
N VAL A 799 52.20 -20.00 -18.07
CA VAL A 799 51.90 -20.74 -19.32
C VAL A 799 50.39 -20.95 -19.50
N LEU A 800 49.67 -21.27 -18.42
CA LEU A 800 48.21 -21.44 -18.45
C LEU A 800 47.43 -20.12 -18.67
N MET A 801 48.03 -18.98 -18.30
CA MET A 801 47.39 -17.67 -18.49
C MET A 801 47.66 -17.10 -19.88
N GLU A 802 48.85 -17.32 -20.45
CA GLU A 802 49.15 -17.00 -21.85
C GLU A 802 48.36 -17.88 -22.81
N GLU A 803 48.21 -19.18 -22.55
CA GLU A 803 47.41 -20.09 -23.38
C GLU A 803 45.92 -19.69 -23.37
N ARG A 804 45.42 -19.22 -22.22
CA ARG A 804 44.04 -18.75 -22.07
C ARG A 804 43.81 -17.37 -22.72
N LEU A 805 44.82 -16.50 -22.74
CA LEU A 805 44.78 -15.22 -23.45
C LEU A 805 44.87 -15.41 -24.97
N MET A 806 45.71 -16.34 -25.45
CA MET A 806 45.74 -16.73 -26.87
C MET A 806 44.41 -17.33 -27.33
N MET A 807 43.78 -18.19 -26.51
CA MET A 807 42.43 -18.71 -26.82
C MET A 807 41.36 -17.60 -26.86
N GLN A 808 41.44 -16.60 -25.97
CA GLN A 808 40.50 -15.47 -26.00
C GLN A 808 40.71 -14.55 -27.19
N GLN A 809 41.96 -14.34 -27.60
CA GLN A 809 42.29 -13.53 -28.77
C GLN A 809 41.87 -14.23 -30.07
N GLN A 810 42.06 -15.55 -30.16
CA GLN A 810 41.59 -16.37 -31.27
C GLN A 810 40.05 -16.33 -31.40
N GLN A 811 39.32 -16.43 -30.27
CA GLN A 811 37.86 -16.34 -30.28
C GLN A 811 37.34 -14.95 -30.70
N MET A 812 38.02 -13.87 -30.29
CA MET A 812 37.65 -12.53 -30.70
C MET A 812 37.88 -12.30 -32.21
N GLU A 813 38.96 -12.85 -32.78
CA GLU A 813 39.23 -12.78 -34.22
C GLU A 813 38.25 -13.63 -35.04
N ASP A 814 37.82 -14.78 -34.51
CA ASP A 814 36.80 -15.62 -35.13
C ASP A 814 35.42 -14.94 -35.12
N ASP A 815 35.04 -14.30 -34.01
CA ASP A 815 33.80 -13.53 -33.90
C ASP A 815 33.80 -12.30 -34.81
N GLN A 816 34.95 -11.64 -34.99
CA GLN A 816 35.06 -10.48 -35.89
C GLN A 816 34.98 -10.91 -37.36
N ARG A 817 35.58 -12.05 -37.74
CA ARG A 817 35.42 -12.63 -39.08
C ARG A 817 33.99 -13.10 -39.37
N TRP A 818 33.30 -13.59 -38.34
CA TRP A 818 31.89 -13.99 -38.43
C TRP A 818 30.97 -12.78 -38.65
N LEU A 819 31.21 -11.67 -37.93
CA LEU A 819 30.47 -10.42 -38.08
C LEU A 819 30.66 -9.78 -39.46
N GLU A 820 31.89 -9.77 -40.00
CA GLU A 820 32.16 -9.27 -41.36
C GLU A 820 31.48 -10.13 -42.45
N GLN A 821 31.33 -11.44 -42.22
CA GLN A 821 30.58 -12.33 -43.12
C GLN A 821 29.07 -12.11 -43.08
N GLU A 822 28.49 -11.89 -41.89
CA GLU A 822 27.06 -11.59 -41.74
C GLU A 822 26.70 -10.22 -42.35
N GLU A 823 27.54 -9.21 -42.15
CA GLU A 823 27.31 -7.86 -42.69
C GLU A 823 27.37 -7.85 -44.24
N GLY A 824 28.23 -8.69 -44.83
CA GLY A 824 28.28 -8.92 -46.28
C GLY A 824 27.05 -9.64 -46.85
N MET A 825 26.36 -10.47 -46.07
CA MET A 825 25.14 -11.17 -46.49
C MET A 825 23.89 -10.28 -46.42
N MET A 826 23.80 -9.36 -45.46
CA MET A 826 22.68 -8.41 -45.37
C MET A 826 22.61 -7.40 -46.54
N VAL A 827 23.75 -6.97 -47.09
CA VAL A 827 23.78 -5.99 -48.19
C VAL A 827 23.28 -6.58 -49.54
N ARG A 828 23.23 -7.91 -49.67
CA ARG A 828 22.84 -8.58 -50.92
C ARG A 828 21.33 -8.81 -51.06
N HIS A 829 20.56 -8.78 -49.96
CA HIS A 829 19.11 -9.00 -49.99
C HIS A 829 18.24 -7.76 -50.14
N THR A 830 18.80 -6.55 -49.96
CA THR A 830 18.05 -5.29 -50.10
C THR A 830 17.92 -4.77 -51.55
N ARG A 831 18.34 -5.55 -52.56
CA ARG A 831 18.41 -5.09 -53.97
C ARG A 831 17.56 -5.86 -54.99
N ARG A 832 16.64 -6.74 -54.56
CA ARG A 832 15.66 -7.36 -55.47
C ARG A 832 14.24 -7.18 -54.95
N HIS A 833 13.40 -6.61 -55.83
CA HIS A 833 11.95 -6.39 -55.71
C HIS A 833 11.47 -5.00 -55.24
N THR A 834 11.83 -3.98 -56.03
CA THR A 834 10.86 -2.95 -56.44
C THR A 834 10.85 -2.89 -57.98
N GLY A 835 9.66 -2.96 -58.59
CA GLY A 835 9.52 -2.89 -60.05
C GLY A 835 8.14 -3.30 -60.61
N THR A 836 7.17 -2.36 -60.52
CA THR A 836 6.17 -1.95 -61.55
C THR A 836 5.45 -2.97 -62.45
N HIS A 837 4.10 -2.90 -62.50
CA HIS A 837 3.33 -2.50 -63.70
C HIS A 837 1.81 -2.36 -63.44
N THR A 838 1.13 -1.67 -64.37
CA THR A 838 -0.09 -0.85 -64.26
C THR A 838 -1.28 -1.33 -65.11
N ARG A 839 -2.51 -0.97 -64.67
CA ARG A 839 -3.70 -0.43 -65.40
C ARG A 839 -4.80 -1.32 -66.06
N THR A 840 -6.06 -0.83 -65.83
CA THR A 840 -7.34 -0.88 -66.61
C THR A 840 -8.11 -2.22 -66.63
N HIS A 841 -9.46 -2.35 -66.52
CA HIS A 841 -10.62 -1.57 -67.02
C HIS A 841 -11.95 -1.89 -66.23
N ALA A 842 -13.07 -1.22 -66.57
CA ALA A 842 -14.34 -1.07 -65.84
C ALA A 842 -15.54 -1.94 -66.33
N GLN A 843 -16.59 -2.10 -65.49
CA GLN A 843 -18.07 -2.08 -65.76
C GLN A 843 -18.86 -2.83 -64.64
N THR A 844 -19.68 -2.18 -63.80
CA THR A 844 -21.16 -1.95 -63.86
C THR A 844 -22.06 -3.20 -63.74
N GLN A 845 -22.79 -3.37 -62.63
CA GLN A 845 -24.27 -3.55 -62.53
C GLN A 845 -24.78 -3.86 -61.10
N ARG A 846 -26.11 -3.70 -60.92
CA ARG A 846 -26.88 -3.44 -59.68
C ARG A 846 -27.52 -4.68 -59.03
N HIS A 847 -27.86 -4.52 -57.74
CA HIS A 847 -28.91 -5.16 -56.90
C HIS A 847 -28.92 -6.69 -56.72
N THR A 848 -28.87 -7.17 -55.47
CA THR A 848 -30.04 -7.59 -54.64
C THR A 848 -29.59 -8.12 -53.27
N HIS A 849 -30.43 -7.91 -52.25
CA HIS A 849 -30.30 -8.48 -50.91
C HIS A 849 -30.36 -10.02 -50.92
N ALA A 850 -29.40 -10.67 -50.26
CA ALA A 850 -29.56 -11.97 -49.62
C ALA A 850 -28.48 -12.14 -48.53
N GLN A 851 -28.91 -12.58 -47.34
CA GLN A 851 -28.03 -13.06 -46.27
C GLN A 851 -27.30 -14.31 -46.74
N GLU A 852 -25.97 -14.30 -46.75
CA GLU A 852 -25.18 -15.53 -46.77
C GLU A 852 -23.90 -15.39 -45.93
N HIS A 853 -23.61 -16.49 -45.24
CA HIS A 853 -22.56 -16.78 -44.30
C HIS A 853 -21.16 -16.51 -44.88
N LEU A 854 -20.33 -15.70 -44.21
CA LEU A 854 -18.90 -15.59 -44.50
C LEU A 854 -18.11 -16.39 -43.45
N GLN A 855 -17.50 -17.49 -43.89
CA GLN A 855 -16.39 -18.16 -43.20
C GLN A 855 -15.20 -17.19 -43.09
N PRO A 856 -14.48 -17.12 -41.95
CA PRO A 856 -13.23 -16.38 -41.89
C PRO A 856 -12.14 -17.12 -42.67
N GLN A 857 -11.50 -16.42 -43.62
CA GLN A 857 -10.26 -16.87 -44.26
C GLN A 857 -9.19 -17.16 -43.19
N GLU A 858 -8.56 -18.34 -43.26
CA GLU A 858 -7.34 -18.66 -42.51
C GLU A 858 -6.21 -17.74 -42.95
N ILE A 859 -5.77 -16.85 -42.05
CA ILE A 859 -4.53 -16.09 -42.18
C ILE A 859 -3.57 -16.67 -41.14
N SER A 860 -2.59 -17.45 -41.61
CA SER A 860 -1.51 -17.98 -40.77
C SER A 860 -0.61 -16.84 -40.26
N PRO A 861 -0.42 -16.65 -38.95
CA PRO A 861 0.43 -15.60 -38.40
C PRO A 861 1.94 -15.95 -38.52
N PRO A 862 2.83 -14.96 -38.67
CA PRO A 862 4.26 -15.22 -38.80
C PRO A 862 4.91 -15.62 -37.47
N PRO A 863 6.01 -16.41 -37.47
CA PRO A 863 6.60 -17.03 -36.29
C PRO A 863 7.39 -16.03 -35.41
N THR A 864 7.48 -16.35 -34.12
CA THR A 864 8.06 -15.53 -33.04
C THR A 864 9.51 -15.89 -32.65
N ALA A 865 10.06 -16.89 -33.31
CA ALA A 865 11.46 -17.27 -33.39
C ALA A 865 11.63 -17.95 -34.75
N ASP A 866 12.82 -17.93 -35.36
CA ASP A 866 13.09 -18.52 -36.68
C ASP A 866 13.13 -20.07 -36.61
N LEU A 867 12.04 -20.65 -36.10
CA LEU A 867 11.76 -22.06 -35.91
C LEU A 867 10.59 -22.41 -36.84
N ASP A 868 10.76 -23.44 -37.66
CA ASP A 868 9.68 -23.96 -38.48
C ASP A 868 8.57 -24.54 -37.59
N ARG A 869 7.36 -23.94 -37.68
CA ARG A 869 6.18 -24.34 -36.90
C ARG A 869 5.24 -25.27 -37.66
N SER A 870 5.56 -25.60 -38.91
CA SER A 870 4.67 -26.35 -39.82
C SER A 870 4.38 -27.79 -39.37
N ASN A 871 5.07 -28.28 -38.32
CA ASN A 871 4.90 -29.61 -37.74
C ASN A 871 5.13 -29.63 -36.20
N ASP A 872 5.00 -28.50 -35.51
CA ASP A 872 5.25 -28.43 -34.06
C ASP A 872 4.01 -28.85 -33.26
N ARG A 873 3.91 -30.16 -32.97
CA ARG A 873 2.80 -30.74 -32.21
C ARG A 873 2.61 -30.08 -30.83
N VAL A 874 3.66 -29.55 -30.19
CA VAL A 874 3.54 -28.85 -28.90
C VAL A 874 2.85 -27.50 -29.10
N TYR A 875 3.28 -26.73 -30.10
CA TYR A 875 2.65 -25.46 -30.47
C TYR A 875 1.16 -25.61 -30.85
N GLU A 876 0.84 -26.63 -31.64
CA GLU A 876 -0.54 -26.94 -32.04
C GLU A 876 -1.43 -27.23 -30.83
N ASN A 877 -0.94 -28.04 -29.88
CA ASN A 877 -1.70 -28.39 -28.68
C ASN A 877 -1.84 -27.23 -27.69
N VAL A 878 -0.82 -26.38 -27.54
CA VAL A 878 -0.94 -25.13 -26.75
C VAL A 878 -1.98 -24.21 -27.36
N THR A 879 -1.95 -24.05 -28.69
CA THR A 879 -2.94 -23.27 -29.42
C THR A 879 -4.35 -23.86 -29.28
N GLY A 880 -4.49 -25.18 -29.31
CA GLY A 880 -5.74 -25.88 -29.06
C GLY A 880 -6.30 -25.65 -27.65
N LEU A 881 -5.44 -25.66 -26.62
CA LEU A 881 -5.83 -25.35 -25.25
C LEU A 881 -6.28 -23.90 -25.09
N VAL A 882 -5.54 -22.95 -25.68
CA VAL A 882 -5.91 -21.51 -25.67
C VAL A 882 -7.26 -21.30 -26.38
N LYS A 883 -7.49 -21.97 -27.52
CA LYS A 883 -8.78 -21.94 -28.23
C LYS A 883 -9.93 -22.47 -27.36
N ALA A 884 -9.74 -23.57 -26.64
CA ALA A 884 -10.75 -24.10 -25.73
C ALA A 884 -11.11 -23.13 -24.59
N VAL A 885 -10.11 -22.41 -24.05
CA VAL A 885 -10.32 -21.38 -23.02
C VAL A 885 -11.06 -20.15 -23.58
N ILE A 886 -10.72 -19.72 -24.79
CA ILE A 886 -11.42 -18.62 -25.47
C ILE A 886 -12.88 -19.01 -25.75
N GLU A 887 -13.12 -20.23 -26.25
CA GLU A 887 -14.48 -20.73 -26.51
C GLU A 887 -15.30 -20.81 -25.21
N MET A 888 -14.71 -21.30 -24.12
CA MET A 888 -15.32 -21.26 -22.80
C MET A 888 -15.68 -19.84 -22.36
N SER A 889 -14.81 -18.84 -22.63
CA SER A 889 -15.07 -17.43 -22.30
C SER A 889 -16.27 -16.83 -23.04
N TYR A 890 -16.51 -17.28 -24.28
CA TYR A 890 -17.66 -16.86 -25.08
C TYR A 890 -18.95 -17.55 -24.63
N ARG A 891 -18.88 -18.85 -24.33
CA ARG A 891 -20.05 -19.68 -24.02
C ARG A 891 -20.59 -19.50 -22.60
N ILE A 892 -19.75 -19.14 -21.62
CA ILE A 892 -20.14 -19.03 -20.20
C ILE A 892 -21.20 -17.94 -19.91
N GLN A 893 -21.27 -16.89 -20.75
CA GLN A 893 -22.16 -15.75 -20.55
C GLN A 893 -23.64 -16.15 -20.75
N PRO A 894 -24.03 -16.80 -21.87
CA PRO A 894 -25.38 -17.33 -22.06
C PRO A 894 -25.62 -18.72 -21.44
N ALA A 895 -24.58 -19.48 -21.06
CA ALA A 895 -24.71 -20.88 -20.65
C ALA A 895 -25.45 -21.12 -19.33
N ALA A 896 -26.21 -22.22 -19.30
CA ALA A 896 -26.83 -22.79 -18.11
C ALA A 896 -25.80 -23.58 -17.27
N PRO A 897 -25.98 -23.70 -15.93
CA PRO A 897 -25.03 -24.40 -15.05
C PRO A 897 -24.67 -25.84 -15.44
N GLU A 898 -25.54 -26.52 -16.17
CA GLU A 898 -25.33 -27.88 -16.66
C GLU A 898 -24.24 -27.94 -17.76
N GLU A 899 -24.05 -26.84 -18.49
CA GLU A 899 -23.09 -26.74 -19.60
C GLU A 899 -21.67 -26.42 -19.11
N TYR A 900 -21.51 -25.93 -17.88
CA TYR A 900 -20.18 -25.57 -17.36
C TYR A 900 -19.24 -26.78 -17.24
N VAL A 901 -19.80 -27.96 -16.93
CA VAL A 901 -19.03 -29.20 -16.84
C VAL A 901 -18.48 -29.61 -18.20
N ALA A 902 -19.25 -29.43 -19.27
CA ALA A 902 -18.82 -29.75 -20.63
C ALA A 902 -17.65 -28.84 -21.06
N MET A 903 -17.74 -27.54 -20.79
CA MET A 903 -16.68 -26.57 -21.13
C MET A 903 -15.36 -26.86 -20.39
N VAL A 904 -15.41 -27.12 -19.08
CA VAL A 904 -14.19 -27.45 -18.30
C VAL A 904 -13.61 -28.80 -18.73
N LYS A 905 -14.45 -29.75 -19.18
CA LYS A 905 -14.00 -31.03 -19.71
C LYS A 905 -13.27 -30.88 -21.05
N GLU A 906 -13.71 -29.97 -21.92
CA GLU A 906 -13.02 -29.65 -23.18
C GLU A 906 -11.62 -29.05 -22.91
N VAL A 907 -11.53 -28.10 -21.97
CA VAL A 907 -10.23 -27.54 -21.52
C VAL A 907 -9.33 -28.62 -20.93
N GLY A 908 -9.87 -29.49 -20.07
CA GLY A 908 -9.12 -30.60 -19.49
C GLY A 908 -8.66 -31.64 -20.51
N LEU A 909 -9.43 -31.87 -21.58
CA LEU A 909 -9.04 -32.75 -22.68
C LEU A 909 -7.89 -32.14 -23.48
N ALA A 910 -7.97 -30.85 -23.83
CA ALA A 910 -6.90 -30.15 -24.53
C ALA A 910 -5.60 -30.13 -23.72
N LEU A 911 -5.68 -29.92 -22.40
CA LEU A 911 -4.51 -29.98 -21.53
C LEU A 911 -3.90 -31.38 -21.49
N ARG A 912 -4.73 -32.43 -21.41
CA ARG A 912 -4.23 -33.82 -21.42
C ARG A 912 -3.47 -34.14 -22.71
N THR A 913 -3.98 -33.70 -23.86
CA THR A 913 -3.31 -33.89 -25.15
C THR A 913 -1.99 -33.13 -25.22
N LEU A 914 -1.96 -31.90 -24.68
CA LEU A 914 -0.73 -31.12 -24.56
C LEU A 914 0.32 -31.83 -23.70
N LEU A 915 -0.05 -32.25 -22.48
CA LEU A 915 0.87 -32.90 -21.55
C LEU A 915 1.43 -34.20 -22.13
N ALA A 916 0.59 -35.03 -22.77
CA ALA A 916 1.03 -36.24 -23.45
C ALA A 916 2.03 -35.96 -24.58
N THR A 917 1.80 -34.90 -25.36
CA THR A 917 2.70 -34.50 -26.45
C THR A 917 4.02 -33.95 -25.90
N VAL A 918 3.99 -33.24 -24.78
CA VAL A 918 5.19 -32.76 -24.09
C VAL A 918 5.99 -33.92 -23.51
N ASP A 919 5.34 -34.93 -22.93
CA ASP A 919 5.99 -36.15 -22.43
C ASP A 919 6.69 -36.93 -23.56
N GLU A 920 6.11 -36.96 -24.76
CA GLU A 920 6.75 -37.52 -25.97
C GLU A 920 7.97 -36.70 -26.42
N THR A 921 7.98 -35.38 -26.16
CA THR A 921 9.03 -34.45 -26.61
C THR A 921 10.19 -34.33 -25.61
N ILE A 922 9.95 -34.56 -24.31
CA ILE A 922 10.97 -34.43 -23.24
C ILE A 922 12.26 -35.21 -23.54
N PRO A 923 12.22 -36.49 -24.00
CA PRO A 923 13.44 -37.27 -24.28
C PRO A 923 14.35 -36.67 -25.35
N GLU A 924 13.79 -35.83 -26.24
CA GLU A 924 14.53 -35.17 -27.33
C GLU A 924 15.24 -33.89 -26.87
N LEU A 925 14.91 -33.38 -25.68
CA LEU A 925 15.46 -32.15 -25.12
C LEU A 925 16.62 -32.43 -24.15
N PRO A 926 17.53 -31.46 -23.91
CA PRO A 926 18.65 -31.64 -22.99
C PRO A 926 18.17 -31.88 -21.55
N ALA A 927 18.82 -32.82 -20.85
CA ALA A 927 18.48 -33.19 -19.47
C ALA A 927 18.46 -32.02 -18.47
N SER A 928 19.19 -30.94 -18.75
CA SER A 928 19.17 -29.71 -17.95
C SER A 928 17.81 -29.01 -17.93
N THR A 929 16.96 -29.23 -18.94
CA THR A 929 15.65 -28.59 -19.09
C THR A 929 14.48 -29.43 -18.60
N HIS A 930 14.68 -30.74 -18.38
CA HIS A 930 13.63 -31.68 -17.94
C HIS A 930 12.97 -31.23 -16.64
N ARG A 931 13.77 -30.78 -15.66
CA ARG A 931 13.25 -30.33 -14.36
C ARG A 931 12.34 -29.10 -14.47
N GLU A 932 12.65 -28.18 -15.37
CA GLU A 932 11.84 -26.97 -15.59
C GLU A 932 10.51 -27.32 -16.26
N ILE A 933 10.54 -28.23 -17.25
CA ILE A 933 9.35 -28.75 -17.94
C ILE A 933 8.45 -29.52 -16.96
N GLU A 934 9.01 -30.41 -16.13
CA GLU A 934 8.23 -31.15 -15.11
C GLU A 934 7.55 -30.22 -14.11
N MET A 935 8.22 -29.13 -13.70
CA MET A 935 7.62 -28.13 -12.79
C MET A 935 6.47 -27.38 -13.47
N ALA A 936 6.61 -27.03 -14.76
CA ALA A 936 5.54 -26.40 -15.53
C ALA A 936 4.35 -27.35 -15.76
N GLN A 937 4.58 -28.64 -16.03
CA GLN A 937 3.51 -29.65 -16.11
C GLN A 937 2.77 -29.83 -14.78
N LYS A 938 3.49 -29.79 -13.64
CA LYS A 938 2.87 -29.82 -12.30
C LYS A 938 2.01 -28.58 -12.03
N LEU A 939 2.48 -27.41 -12.45
CA LEU A 939 1.73 -26.16 -12.34
C LEU A 939 0.41 -26.24 -13.14
N LEU A 940 0.46 -26.67 -14.40
CA LEU A 940 -0.73 -26.81 -15.24
C LEU A 940 -1.78 -27.78 -14.66
N ASN A 941 -1.35 -28.88 -14.04
CA ASN A 941 -2.26 -29.80 -13.35
C ASN A 941 -2.89 -29.17 -12.09
N SER A 942 -2.15 -28.31 -11.39
CA SER A 942 -2.66 -27.51 -10.28
C SER A 942 -3.70 -26.49 -10.75
N ASP A 943 -3.44 -25.80 -11.86
CA ASP A 943 -4.35 -24.78 -12.41
C ASP A 943 -5.67 -25.41 -12.91
N LEU A 944 -5.61 -26.61 -13.52
CA LEU A 944 -6.82 -27.35 -13.88
C LEU A 944 -7.61 -27.77 -12.62
N SER A 945 -6.93 -28.14 -11.54
CA SER A 945 -7.58 -28.47 -10.27
C SER A 945 -8.27 -27.25 -9.65
N GLU A 946 -7.65 -26.08 -9.75
CA GLU A 946 -8.25 -24.81 -9.33
C GLU A 946 -9.47 -24.46 -10.18
N LEU A 947 -9.38 -24.59 -11.51
CA LEU A 947 -10.50 -24.39 -12.43
C LEU A 947 -11.71 -25.29 -12.08
N ILE A 948 -11.47 -26.58 -11.81
CA ILE A 948 -12.51 -27.52 -11.37
C ILE A 948 -13.10 -27.10 -10.00
N GLY A 949 -12.27 -26.58 -9.09
CA GLY A 949 -12.73 -26.02 -7.82
C GLY A 949 -13.66 -24.82 -8.01
N LYS A 950 -13.31 -23.89 -8.91
CA LYS A 950 -14.14 -22.72 -9.25
C LYS A 950 -15.43 -23.10 -9.96
N LEU A 951 -15.40 -24.11 -10.82
CA LEU A 951 -16.59 -24.70 -11.44
C LEU A 951 -17.61 -25.17 -10.39
N LYS A 952 -17.17 -25.93 -9.38
CA LYS A 952 -18.06 -26.45 -8.32
C LYS A 952 -18.73 -25.32 -7.54
N LEU A 953 -17.99 -24.26 -7.23
CA LEU A 953 -18.54 -23.07 -6.59
C LEU A 953 -19.55 -22.35 -7.50
N ALA A 954 -19.25 -22.21 -8.79
CA ALA A 954 -20.17 -21.61 -9.74
C ALA A 954 -21.49 -22.38 -9.90
N GLN A 955 -21.46 -23.71 -9.76
CA GLN A 955 -22.67 -24.55 -9.74
C GLN A 955 -23.45 -24.42 -8.42
N GLN A 956 -22.74 -24.41 -7.27
CA GLN A 956 -23.35 -24.34 -5.95
C GLN A 956 -24.14 -23.03 -5.73
N TYR A 957 -23.63 -21.90 -6.25
CA TYR A 957 -24.17 -20.57 -5.99
C TYR A 957 -24.96 -20.00 -7.18
N VAL A 958 -25.39 -20.84 -8.12
CA VAL A 958 -25.95 -20.38 -9.39
C VAL A 958 -27.29 -19.63 -9.25
N MET A 959 -28.04 -19.86 -8.17
CA MET A 959 -29.32 -19.19 -7.86
C MET A 959 -29.18 -17.99 -6.92
N THR A 960 -27.95 -17.50 -6.69
CA THR A 960 -27.68 -16.38 -5.77
C THR A 960 -27.22 -15.14 -6.54
N SER A 961 -27.23 -13.97 -5.88
CA SER A 961 -26.67 -12.73 -6.42
C SER A 961 -25.17 -12.81 -6.75
N LEU A 962 -24.47 -13.85 -6.24
CA LEU A 962 -23.05 -14.12 -6.47
C LEU A 962 -22.76 -14.92 -7.74
N GLN A 963 -23.78 -15.34 -8.51
CA GLN A 963 -23.60 -16.14 -9.72
C GLN A 963 -22.61 -15.49 -10.71
N LYS A 964 -22.71 -14.17 -10.90
CA LYS A 964 -21.83 -13.39 -11.80
C LYS A 964 -20.37 -13.42 -11.34
N GLU A 965 -20.15 -13.38 -10.03
CA GLU A 965 -18.83 -13.39 -9.41
C GLU A 965 -18.15 -14.76 -9.53
N TYR A 966 -18.87 -15.86 -9.27
CA TYR A 966 -18.29 -17.20 -9.40
C TYR A 966 -18.05 -17.60 -10.87
N LYS A 967 -18.86 -17.12 -11.83
CA LYS A 967 -18.54 -17.22 -13.27
C LYS A 967 -17.21 -16.51 -13.60
N LYS A 968 -17.00 -15.30 -13.06
CA LYS A 968 -15.76 -14.53 -13.23
C LYS A 968 -14.54 -15.25 -12.64
N GLN A 969 -14.69 -15.88 -11.48
CA GLN A 969 -13.61 -16.68 -10.87
C GLN A 969 -13.26 -17.92 -11.71
N MET A 970 -14.26 -18.60 -12.28
CA MET A 970 -14.03 -19.74 -13.17
C MET A 970 -13.25 -19.34 -14.43
N LEU A 971 -13.59 -18.19 -15.04
CA LEU A 971 -12.81 -17.64 -16.17
C LEU A 971 -11.39 -17.26 -15.79
N THR A 972 -11.22 -16.64 -14.62
CA THR A 972 -9.89 -16.25 -14.15
C THR A 972 -8.95 -17.45 -14.00
N ALA A 973 -9.47 -18.56 -13.47
CA ALA A 973 -8.70 -19.81 -13.37
C ALA A 973 -8.40 -20.43 -14.75
N ALA A 974 -9.35 -20.39 -15.69
CA ALA A 974 -9.12 -20.87 -17.06
C ALA A 974 -8.07 -20.03 -17.81
N HIS A 975 -8.01 -18.72 -17.56
CA HIS A 975 -7.02 -17.83 -18.16
C HIS A 975 -5.61 -18.06 -17.60
N ALA A 976 -5.48 -18.30 -16.30
CA ALA A 976 -4.19 -18.64 -15.69
C ALA A 976 -3.60 -19.90 -16.35
N LEU A 977 -4.43 -20.94 -16.53
CA LEU A 977 -4.04 -22.17 -17.22
C LEU A 977 -3.55 -21.92 -18.65
N ALA A 978 -4.19 -21.04 -19.42
CA ALA A 978 -3.78 -20.70 -20.78
C ALA A 978 -2.43 -19.95 -20.82
N VAL A 979 -2.19 -19.06 -19.86
CA VAL A 979 -0.92 -18.32 -19.73
C VAL A 979 0.21 -19.27 -19.37
N ASP A 980 0.00 -20.18 -18.42
CA ASP A 980 1.03 -21.13 -18.02
C ASP A 980 1.32 -22.19 -19.10
N ALA A 981 0.34 -22.50 -19.96
CA ALA A 981 0.57 -23.37 -21.12
C ALA A 981 1.45 -22.70 -22.18
N LYS A 982 1.31 -21.37 -22.34
CA LYS A 982 2.23 -20.57 -23.16
C LYS A 982 3.63 -20.53 -22.56
N ASN A 983 3.75 -20.32 -21.24
CA ASN A 983 5.05 -20.32 -20.56
C ASN A 983 5.78 -21.66 -20.74
N LEU A 984 5.06 -22.78 -20.72
CA LEU A 984 5.62 -24.11 -21.02
C LEU A 984 6.19 -24.19 -22.45
N LEU A 985 5.47 -23.66 -23.44
CA LEU A 985 5.95 -23.58 -24.83
C LEU A 985 7.21 -22.72 -24.94
N ASP A 986 7.25 -21.57 -24.27
CA ASP A 986 8.42 -20.67 -24.28
C ASP A 986 9.66 -21.36 -23.69
N VAL A 987 9.52 -22.17 -22.64
CA VAL A 987 10.61 -22.97 -22.06
C VAL A 987 11.11 -24.03 -23.04
N ILE A 988 10.19 -24.72 -23.72
CA ILE A 988 10.53 -25.74 -24.73
C ILE A 988 11.24 -25.11 -25.94
N ASP A 989 10.76 -23.96 -26.41
CA ASP A 989 11.36 -23.25 -27.55
C ASP A 989 12.76 -22.72 -27.23
N GLN A 990 12.97 -22.18 -26.02
CA GLN A 990 14.31 -21.80 -25.57
C GLN A 990 15.27 -22.99 -25.51
N SER A 991 14.76 -24.17 -25.17
CA SER A 991 15.55 -25.41 -25.16
C SER A 991 15.94 -25.84 -26.58
N ARG A 992 14.97 -25.84 -27.51
CA ARG A 992 15.18 -26.16 -28.93
C ARG A 992 16.17 -25.20 -29.60
N LEU A 993 16.08 -23.90 -29.32
CA LEU A 993 17.02 -22.89 -29.85
C LEU A 993 18.46 -23.13 -29.37
N LYS A 994 18.64 -23.55 -28.10
CA LYS A 994 19.96 -23.90 -27.55
C LYS A 994 20.54 -25.17 -28.19
N MET A 995 19.72 -26.10 -28.65
CA MET A 995 20.18 -27.29 -29.37
C MET A 995 20.63 -26.95 -30.80
N ILE A 996 19.88 -26.09 -31.49
CA ILE A 996 20.20 -25.65 -32.87
C ILE A 996 21.53 -24.88 -32.90
N SER A 997 21.82 -24.06 -31.88
CA SER A 997 23.11 -23.36 -31.77
C SER A 997 24.29 -24.27 -31.43
N GLN A 998 24.05 -25.47 -30.87
CA GLN A 998 25.10 -26.46 -30.54
C GLN A 998 25.32 -27.52 -31.63
N ALA A 999 24.40 -27.68 -32.58
CA ALA A 999 24.44 -28.73 -33.61
C ALA A 999 25.09 -28.32 -34.95
N ARG A 1000 25.57 -27.08 -35.12
CA ARG A 1000 26.36 -26.69 -36.29
C ARG A 1000 27.80 -27.20 -36.14
N PRO A 1001 28.30 -28.12 -36.98
CA PRO A 1001 29.73 -28.44 -37.00
C PRO A 1001 30.49 -27.23 -37.58
N HIS A 1002 31.68 -26.98 -37.05
CA HIS A 1002 32.68 -26.09 -37.65
C HIS A 1002 33.05 -26.52 -39.08
#